data_AF-A0A1J0LIB4-F1
#
_entry.id   AF-A0A1J0LIB4-F1
#
_cell.length_a   1.000
_cell.length_b   1.000
_cell.length_c   1.000
_cell.angle_alpha   90.00
_cell.angle_beta   90.00
_cell.angle_gamma   90.00
#
_symmetry.space_group_name_H-M   'P 1'
#
loop_
_entity.id
_entity.type
_entity.pdbx_description
1 polymer ?
#
loop_
_entity_poly.entity_id
_entity_poly.type
_entity_poly.pdbx_seq_one_letter_code
_entity_poly.pdbx_strand_id
1 'polypeptide(L)'
;MNINKKEIFLGLISILVLFMSYYYSEVSILNFLKVLIGYVGYIFLPGLFFYRLTKVDFSNIPFSNILISNILGLFFVFLVDFVTIKINNIYILLIIPLIVSILNFFLKNKNPLKVAYERRYLGYILIFIIFIFSLYVMGTPSLEKVKIFDYFTSDKFWHAGNSYAFDINFFPPDIHVKGLPFKYHFFDDWIVSILNKTTGVSVVDISFYYIIPIYLSILSFSMYSIGQYFFKKEEKYIVFFILSTLFVSSVSASVTLNYFEYHIFKNPNAILPSFCIFIIVNLLVIDFLKNKKYTTIQVTLLLIGVFILTGFKSVFALLIPVILFCVLFVNTFLKKHIDLYILKLFVLTLFVYVSCHYIILGVDSISSVEVFVMDTINTSFPFGKKILGLVGLNENFSFLLIPFHFFMFIPFQGILLLISVGLFVKNFTKSTIFELYMYGIAFSGIVLMYILYHEGSSHFYFMFGSLLFINILSILCFKKLYEYKTKGSFLLVYGVFFLAVMLFTKQIVLDIINNYGYANITYAIEDRGVITLEEKQALEWLKNNSEKKDIFATNRHYLNLNNEPILGDKKGRFFYYTAFSGRQAFIEGYFYTPRKLDIIERDGEKKQYFSFKEEVYHNMKKNDSIFNRLNIESIMLKNNIKFLVNNKKSNPNLNSIEEDNVHLSKVFENKIITIYKLK
;
A
#
# COMPACT_ATOMS: atom_id res chain seq x y z
N MET A 1 22.36 17.62 -29.13
CA MET A 1 21.28 17.27 -28.16
C MET A 1 20.39 18.51 -28.03
N ASN A 2 19.33 18.65 -28.83
CA ASN A 2 18.45 19.82 -28.77
C ASN A 2 17.41 19.62 -27.67
N ILE A 3 17.77 20.00 -26.44
CA ILE A 3 16.83 20.04 -25.32
C ILE A 3 15.84 21.17 -25.62
N ASN A 4 14.55 20.84 -25.69
CA ASN A 4 13.51 21.79 -26.04
C ASN A 4 13.36 22.82 -24.90
N LYS A 5 13.24 24.12 -25.21
CA LYS A 5 12.99 25.17 -24.20
C LYS A 5 11.79 24.85 -23.30
N LYS A 6 10.79 24.13 -23.82
CA LYS A 6 9.64 23.63 -23.06
C LYS A 6 10.02 22.56 -22.03
N GLU A 7 10.95 21.66 -22.34
CA GLU A 7 11.42 20.61 -21.41
C GLU A 7 12.23 21.21 -20.25
N ILE A 8 13.05 22.23 -20.54
CA ILE A 8 13.76 23.00 -19.51
C ILE A 8 12.75 23.71 -18.59
N PHE A 9 11.74 24.36 -19.17
CA PHE A 9 10.70 25.05 -18.40
C PHE A 9 9.90 24.09 -17.49
N LEU A 10 9.58 22.89 -17.96
CA LEU A 10 8.87 21.88 -17.16
C LEU A 10 9.75 21.24 -16.09
N GLY A 11 11.02 20.98 -16.41
CA GLY A 11 12.02 20.56 -15.42
C GLY A 11 12.16 21.59 -14.31
N LEU A 12 12.20 22.89 -14.67
CA LEU A 12 12.21 24.00 -13.73
C LEU A 12 10.92 24.07 -12.91
N ILE A 13 9.73 23.88 -13.50
CA ILE A 13 8.46 23.81 -12.75
C ILE A 13 8.49 22.64 -11.77
N SER A 14 8.97 21.46 -12.18
CA SER A 14 9.03 20.27 -11.32
C SER A 14 9.96 20.49 -10.14
N ILE A 15 11.13 21.10 -10.38
CA ILE A 15 12.08 21.48 -9.34
C ILE A 15 11.45 22.54 -8.42
N LEU A 16 10.81 23.56 -8.97
CA LEU A 16 10.17 24.64 -8.22
C LEU A 16 9.02 24.11 -7.36
N VAL A 17 8.27 23.14 -7.86
CA VAL A 17 7.15 22.51 -7.16
C VAL A 17 7.64 21.52 -6.09
N LEU A 18 8.72 20.78 -6.34
CA LEU A 18 9.42 20.03 -5.30
C LEU A 18 9.97 20.96 -4.21
N PHE A 19 10.50 22.12 -4.60
CA PHE A 19 11.01 23.14 -3.69
C PHE A 19 9.89 23.82 -2.88
N MET A 20 8.72 24.01 -3.48
CA MET A 20 7.53 24.51 -2.78
C MET A 20 6.98 23.43 -1.82
N SER A 21 6.92 22.16 -2.23
CA SER A 21 6.58 21.05 -1.33
C SER A 21 7.51 20.96 -0.13
N TYR A 22 8.79 21.16 -0.38
CA TYR A 22 9.83 21.27 0.64
C TYR A 22 9.58 22.44 1.60
N TYR A 23 9.32 23.64 1.06
CA TYR A 23 9.08 24.84 1.87
C TYR A 23 7.87 24.70 2.79
N TYR A 24 6.81 24.00 2.35
CA TYR A 24 5.59 23.84 3.13
C TYR A 24 5.61 22.65 4.12
N SER A 25 6.44 21.63 3.89
CA SER A 25 6.46 20.41 4.70
C SER A 25 7.58 20.35 5.76
N GLU A 26 8.55 21.28 5.73
CA GLU A 26 9.74 21.28 6.63
C GLU A 26 10.62 20.01 6.50
N VAL A 27 10.45 19.25 5.41
CA VAL A 27 11.06 17.93 5.18
C VAL A 27 12.47 18.07 4.58
N SER A 28 13.55 17.61 5.21
CA SER A 28 14.94 17.82 4.71
C SER A 28 15.24 17.30 3.29
N ILE A 29 15.67 18.19 2.37
CA ILE A 29 16.17 17.81 1.01
C ILE A 29 17.35 16.85 1.11
N LEU A 30 18.24 17.08 2.08
CA LEU A 30 19.40 16.23 2.26
C LEU A 30 18.98 14.79 2.60
N ASN A 31 17.95 14.63 3.44
CA ASN A 31 17.41 13.31 3.76
C ASN A 31 16.69 12.69 2.56
N PHE A 32 15.94 13.48 1.77
CA PHE A 32 15.38 12.97 0.51
C PHE A 32 16.47 12.47 -0.45
N LEU A 33 17.54 13.24 -0.65
CA LEU A 33 18.66 12.86 -1.50
C LEU A 33 19.36 11.60 -0.97
N LYS A 34 19.55 11.47 0.35
CA LYS A 34 20.08 10.26 0.96
C LYS A 34 19.20 9.04 0.66
N VAL A 35 17.87 9.15 0.80
CA VAL A 35 16.93 8.07 0.49
C VAL A 35 16.95 7.73 -1.00
N LEU A 36 16.98 8.73 -1.88
CA LEU A 36 17.04 8.51 -3.32
C LEU A 36 18.34 7.83 -3.74
N ILE A 37 19.50 8.30 -3.24
CA ILE A 37 20.81 7.68 -3.48
C ILE A 37 20.84 6.28 -2.88
N GLY A 38 20.28 6.08 -1.69
CA GLY A 38 20.13 4.77 -1.06
C GLY A 38 19.34 3.80 -1.93
N TYR A 39 18.16 4.20 -2.39
CA TYR A 39 17.33 3.40 -3.28
C TYR A 39 18.06 3.08 -4.59
N VAL A 40 18.70 4.07 -5.22
CA VAL A 40 19.42 3.86 -6.48
C VAL A 40 20.62 2.92 -6.27
N GLY A 41 21.41 3.14 -5.22
CA GLY A 41 22.65 2.42 -4.94
C GLY A 41 22.47 1.02 -4.37
N TYR A 42 21.42 0.77 -3.58
CA TYR A 42 21.19 -0.52 -2.93
C TYR A 42 20.12 -1.37 -3.61
N ILE A 43 19.25 -0.78 -4.44
CA ILE A 43 18.12 -1.50 -5.07
C ILE A 43 18.22 -1.42 -6.60
N PHE A 44 18.19 -0.22 -7.17
CA PHE A 44 18.09 -0.07 -8.63
C PHE A 44 19.34 -0.56 -9.38
N LEU A 45 20.54 -0.11 -8.99
CA LEU A 45 21.80 -0.47 -9.66
C LEU A 45 22.15 -1.96 -9.52
N PRO A 46 21.98 -2.62 -8.36
CA PRO A 46 22.14 -4.08 -8.27
C PRO A 46 21.12 -4.81 -9.14
N GLY A 47 19.87 -4.34 -9.15
CA GLY A 47 18.85 -4.86 -10.05
C GLY A 47 19.23 -4.72 -11.53
N LEU A 48 19.84 -3.60 -11.91
CA LEU A 48 20.32 -3.35 -13.27
C LEU A 48 21.49 -4.25 -13.65
N PHE A 49 22.37 -4.55 -12.70
CA PHE A 49 23.41 -5.56 -12.87
C PHE A 49 22.78 -6.92 -13.22
N PHE A 50 21.85 -7.41 -12.41
CA PHE A 50 21.18 -8.69 -12.68
C PHE A 50 20.37 -8.68 -13.98
N TYR A 51 19.68 -7.57 -14.29
CA TYR A 51 18.99 -7.39 -15.55
C TYR A 51 19.93 -7.59 -16.75
N ARG A 52 21.12 -6.97 -16.72
CA ARG A 52 22.14 -7.12 -17.77
C ARG A 52 22.67 -8.55 -17.89
N LEU A 53 22.73 -9.28 -16.78
CA LEU A 53 23.14 -10.70 -16.78
C LEU A 53 22.10 -11.62 -17.43
N THR A 54 20.80 -11.26 -17.40
CA THR A 54 19.75 -12.09 -17.99
C THR A 54 19.95 -12.34 -19.49
N LYS A 55 20.52 -11.36 -20.22
CA LYS A 55 20.66 -11.37 -21.69
C LYS A 55 19.36 -11.62 -22.46
N VAL A 56 18.21 -11.51 -21.80
CA VAL A 56 16.89 -11.66 -22.43
C VAL A 56 16.55 -10.36 -23.15
N ASP A 57 16.01 -10.49 -24.36
CA ASP A 57 15.48 -9.33 -25.08
C ASP A 57 14.06 -8.99 -24.61
N PHE A 58 13.93 -7.84 -23.96
CA PHE A 58 12.66 -7.25 -23.55
C PHE A 58 12.32 -6.02 -24.41
N SER A 59 12.77 -5.99 -25.67
CA SER A 59 12.53 -4.87 -26.61
C SER A 59 11.04 -4.55 -26.81
N ASN A 60 10.16 -5.54 -26.66
CA ASN A 60 8.71 -5.36 -26.73
C ASN A 60 8.11 -4.63 -25.52
N ILE A 61 8.84 -4.57 -24.40
CA ILE A 61 8.40 -3.91 -23.17
C ILE A 61 9.18 -2.60 -23.03
N PRO A 62 8.53 -1.44 -23.22
CA PRO A 62 9.16 -0.15 -23.00
C PRO A 62 9.70 -0.03 -21.57
N PHE A 63 10.84 0.64 -21.40
CA PHE A 63 11.49 0.83 -20.09
C PHE A 63 11.71 -0.47 -19.30
N SER A 64 11.77 -1.62 -19.97
CA SER A 64 11.98 -2.93 -19.34
C SER A 64 13.22 -2.97 -18.46
N ASN A 65 14.29 -2.29 -18.87
CA ASN A 65 15.49 -2.11 -18.08
C ASN A 65 15.29 -1.32 -16.78
N ILE A 66 14.33 -0.42 -16.68
CA ILE A 66 14.00 0.26 -15.41
C ILE A 66 13.11 -0.66 -14.60
N LEU A 67 12.05 -1.17 -15.20
CA LEU A 67 10.99 -1.93 -14.53
C LEU A 67 11.49 -3.26 -13.97
N ILE A 68 12.17 -4.07 -14.79
CA ILE A 68 12.68 -5.39 -14.39
C ILE A 68 13.85 -5.24 -13.40
N SER A 69 14.68 -4.20 -13.56
CA SER A 69 15.75 -3.91 -12.59
C SER A 69 15.19 -3.59 -11.21
N ASN A 70 14.07 -2.87 -11.11
CA ASN A 70 13.43 -2.65 -9.81
C ASN A 70 13.00 -3.97 -9.16
N ILE A 71 12.36 -4.88 -9.90
CA ILE A 71 11.97 -6.21 -9.38
C ILE A 71 13.18 -7.00 -8.90
N LEU A 72 14.21 -7.11 -9.73
CA LEU A 72 15.42 -7.86 -9.39
C LEU A 72 16.18 -7.23 -8.21
N GLY A 73 16.24 -5.91 -8.17
CA GLY A 73 16.86 -5.15 -7.10
C GLY A 73 16.18 -5.36 -5.76
N LEU A 74 14.85 -5.28 -5.75
CA LEU A 74 14.03 -5.56 -4.56
C LEU A 74 14.23 -6.99 -4.06
N PHE A 75 14.15 -7.97 -4.96
CA PHE A 75 14.38 -9.36 -4.59
C PHE A 75 15.77 -9.58 -4.01
N PHE A 76 16.79 -9.03 -4.67
CA PHE A 76 18.17 -9.14 -4.24
C PHE A 76 18.40 -8.51 -2.86
N VAL A 77 17.91 -7.29 -2.63
CA VAL A 77 18.13 -6.62 -1.35
C VAL A 77 17.39 -7.31 -0.20
N PHE A 78 16.21 -7.90 -0.45
CA PHE A 78 15.53 -8.74 0.54
C PHE A 78 16.34 -9.98 0.91
N LEU A 79 16.94 -10.66 -0.08
CA LEU A 79 17.83 -11.80 0.20
C LEU A 79 19.06 -11.38 1.01
N VAL A 80 19.67 -10.25 0.66
CA VAL A 80 20.84 -9.72 1.38
C VAL A 80 20.49 -9.32 2.80
N ASP A 81 19.37 -8.63 3.03
CA ASP A 81 18.95 -8.25 4.40
C ASP A 81 18.52 -9.48 5.21
N PHE A 82 17.88 -10.48 4.59
CA PHE A 82 17.57 -11.75 5.26
C PHE A 82 18.85 -12.43 5.79
N VAL A 83 19.88 -12.53 4.94
CA VAL A 83 21.19 -13.07 5.33
C VAL A 83 21.84 -12.20 6.41
N THR A 84 21.74 -10.87 6.28
CA THR A 84 22.25 -9.90 7.26
C THR A 84 21.64 -10.12 8.64
N ILE A 85 20.32 -10.32 8.73
CA ILE A 85 19.61 -10.59 9.99
C ILE A 85 20.03 -11.95 10.55
N LYS A 86 20.14 -13.00 9.72
CA LYS A 86 20.50 -14.35 10.19
C LYS A 86 21.94 -14.46 10.68
N ILE A 87 22.87 -13.76 10.05
CA ILE A 87 24.29 -13.71 10.45
C ILE A 87 24.52 -12.63 11.53
N ASN A 88 23.55 -11.73 11.75
CA ASN A 88 23.66 -10.59 12.65
C ASN A 88 24.84 -9.66 12.31
N ASN A 89 25.05 -9.39 11.02
CA ASN A 89 26.14 -8.54 10.54
C ASN A 89 25.67 -7.51 9.51
N ILE A 90 25.48 -6.27 9.96
CA ILE A 90 24.96 -5.17 9.14
C ILE A 90 25.85 -4.82 7.94
N TYR A 91 27.15 -5.10 7.99
CA TYR A 91 28.08 -4.81 6.90
C TYR A 91 27.77 -5.61 5.64
N ILE A 92 27.10 -6.76 5.76
CA ILE A 92 26.61 -7.54 4.61
C ILE A 92 25.65 -6.69 3.78
N LEU A 93 24.66 -6.07 4.42
CA LEU A 93 23.71 -5.16 3.76
C LEU A 93 24.38 -3.89 3.25
N LEU A 94 25.34 -3.33 4.00
CA LEU A 94 25.99 -2.07 3.62
C LEU A 94 26.98 -2.22 2.46
N ILE A 95 27.65 -3.36 2.32
CA ILE A 95 28.76 -3.55 1.38
C ILE A 95 28.31 -4.30 0.12
N ILE A 96 27.60 -5.43 0.27
CA ILE A 96 27.34 -6.33 -0.87
C ILE A 96 26.56 -5.63 -2.00
N PRO A 97 25.44 -4.94 -1.73
CA PRO A 97 24.71 -4.24 -2.79
C PRO A 97 25.53 -3.14 -3.45
N LEU A 98 26.37 -2.41 -2.70
CA LEU A 98 27.25 -1.39 -3.26
C LEU A 98 28.32 -2.00 -4.18
N ILE A 99 28.91 -3.14 -3.81
CA ILE A 99 29.84 -3.86 -4.68
C ILE A 99 29.14 -4.26 -5.97
N VAL A 100 27.94 -4.84 -5.90
CA VAL A 100 27.18 -5.22 -7.10
C VAL A 100 26.83 -4.00 -7.96
N SER A 101 26.50 -2.87 -7.34
CA SER A 101 26.30 -1.58 -8.02
C SER A 101 27.54 -1.07 -8.74
N ILE A 102 28.73 -1.21 -8.13
CA ILE A 102 30.00 -0.85 -8.75
C ILE A 102 30.30 -1.80 -9.92
N LEU A 103 30.10 -3.11 -9.73
CA LEU A 103 30.28 -4.13 -10.78
C LEU A 103 29.39 -3.89 -12.00
N ASN A 104 28.21 -3.30 -11.80
CA ASN A 104 27.33 -2.90 -12.90
C ASN A 104 28.02 -1.98 -13.92
N PHE A 105 28.91 -1.08 -13.49
CA PHE A 105 29.59 -0.16 -14.39
C PHE A 105 30.63 -0.85 -15.29
N PHE A 106 31.13 -2.02 -14.89
CA PHE A 106 32.10 -2.80 -15.66
C PHE A 106 31.44 -3.74 -16.69
N LEU A 107 30.14 -4.00 -16.59
CA LEU A 107 29.41 -4.76 -17.60
C LEU A 107 29.24 -3.91 -18.87
N LYS A 108 29.88 -4.32 -19.97
CA LYS A 108 29.72 -3.67 -21.30
C LYS A 108 28.22 -3.57 -21.66
N ASN A 109 27.76 -2.34 -21.94
CA ASN A 109 26.42 -2.07 -22.42
C ASN A 109 26.20 -2.68 -23.82
N LYS A 110 25.78 -3.94 -23.91
CA LYS A 110 25.32 -4.52 -25.18
C LYS A 110 23.97 -3.97 -25.62
N ASN A 111 23.16 -3.52 -24.66
CA ASN A 111 21.92 -2.80 -24.87
C ASN A 111 22.03 -1.46 -24.12
N PRO A 112 22.58 -0.39 -24.74
CA PRO A 112 22.48 0.95 -24.15
C PRO A 112 21.01 1.22 -23.82
N LEU A 113 20.75 2.04 -22.80
CA LEU A 113 19.42 2.60 -22.53
C LEU A 113 18.88 3.13 -23.86
N LYS A 114 18.07 2.34 -24.58
CA LYS A 114 17.36 2.77 -25.78
C LYS A 114 16.24 3.67 -25.27
N VAL A 115 16.60 4.87 -24.85
CA VAL A 115 15.66 5.97 -24.67
C VAL A 115 15.21 6.32 -26.08
N ALA A 116 14.18 5.61 -26.56
CA ALA A 116 13.61 5.87 -27.87
C ALA A 116 13.19 7.35 -27.91
N TYR A 117 13.82 8.09 -28.81
CA TYR A 117 14.01 9.55 -28.84
C TYR A 117 12.73 10.37 -29.15
N GLU A 118 11.54 9.77 -29.05
CA GLU A 118 10.26 10.40 -29.41
C GLU A 118 9.23 10.22 -28.28
N ARG A 119 9.46 10.83 -27.10
CA ARG A 119 8.55 10.66 -25.95
C ARG A 119 8.33 11.95 -25.17
N ARG A 120 7.90 13.01 -25.87
CA ARG A 120 7.55 14.30 -25.26
C ARG A 120 6.57 14.13 -24.10
N TYR A 121 5.59 13.23 -24.23
CA TYR A 121 4.49 13.07 -23.26
C TYR A 121 4.81 12.27 -22.00
N LEU A 122 5.82 11.40 -22.01
CA LEU A 122 6.24 10.74 -20.77
C LEU A 122 6.80 11.76 -19.77
N GLY A 123 7.58 12.73 -20.24
CA GLY A 123 8.05 13.84 -19.42
C GLY A 123 6.87 14.64 -18.86
N TYR A 124 5.89 14.99 -19.69
CA TYR A 124 4.67 15.67 -19.23
C TYR A 124 3.88 14.84 -18.20
N ILE A 125 3.75 13.53 -18.38
CA ILE A 125 3.03 12.63 -17.47
C ILE A 125 3.77 12.51 -16.13
N LEU A 126 5.08 12.27 -16.16
CA LEU A 126 5.92 12.24 -14.95
C LEU A 126 5.79 13.54 -14.18
N ILE A 127 5.91 14.67 -14.88
CA ILE A 127 5.83 16.00 -14.29
C ILE A 127 4.43 16.28 -13.74
N PHE A 128 3.37 15.84 -14.43
CA PHE A 128 1.99 15.99 -13.96
C PHE A 128 1.72 15.12 -12.72
N ILE A 129 2.15 13.87 -12.70
CA ILE A 129 1.99 12.97 -11.55
C ILE A 129 2.80 13.49 -10.35
N ILE A 130 4.04 13.93 -10.58
CA ILE A 130 4.88 14.55 -9.55
C ILE A 130 4.26 15.87 -9.09
N PHE A 131 3.67 16.67 -9.97
CA PHE A 131 2.96 17.91 -9.66
C PHE A 131 1.71 17.67 -8.80
N ILE A 132 0.89 16.67 -9.12
CA ILE A 132 -0.26 16.31 -8.28
C ILE A 132 0.21 15.79 -6.91
N PHE A 133 1.25 14.95 -6.88
CA PHE A 133 1.82 14.46 -5.64
C PHE A 133 2.40 15.57 -4.77
N SER A 134 3.07 16.56 -5.36
CA SER A 134 3.61 17.72 -4.64
C SER A 134 2.51 18.63 -4.12
N LEU A 135 1.46 18.92 -4.90
CA LEU A 135 0.26 19.60 -4.38
C LEU A 135 -0.35 18.85 -3.19
N TYR A 136 -0.27 17.52 -3.21
CA TYR A 136 -0.75 16.66 -2.12
C TYR A 136 0.19 16.67 -0.89
N VAL A 137 1.52 16.57 -1.06
CA VAL A 137 2.52 16.71 0.01
C VAL A 137 2.45 18.10 0.65
N MET A 138 2.21 19.14 -0.16
CA MET A 138 1.96 20.50 0.34
C MET A 138 0.72 20.60 1.22
N GLY A 139 -0.25 19.69 1.05
CA GLY A 139 -1.44 19.55 1.91
C GLY A 139 -1.22 18.70 3.16
N THR A 140 -0.09 17.98 3.29
CA THR A 140 0.27 17.29 4.52
C THR A 140 1.13 18.22 5.39
N PRO A 141 0.58 18.83 6.46
CA PRO A 141 1.39 19.69 7.33
C PRO A 141 2.59 18.93 7.91
N SER A 142 3.65 19.65 8.25
CA SER A 142 4.81 19.06 8.93
C SER A 142 4.33 18.27 10.17
N LEU A 143 4.98 17.14 10.48
CA LEU A 143 4.60 16.25 11.60
C LEU A 143 4.43 17.01 12.93
N GLU A 144 5.09 18.15 13.09
CA GLU A 144 5.03 19.03 14.27
C GLU A 144 3.78 19.92 14.31
N LYS A 145 3.08 20.08 13.18
CA LYS A 145 1.87 20.90 13.00
C LYS A 145 0.61 20.07 12.69
N VAL A 146 0.72 18.74 12.54
CA VAL A 146 -0.43 17.84 12.37
C VAL A 146 -1.24 17.82 13.67
N LYS A 147 -2.21 18.73 13.77
CA LYS A 147 -3.16 18.83 14.89
C LYS A 147 -4.48 18.09 14.65
N ILE A 148 -4.69 17.57 13.44
CA ILE A 148 -5.97 16.98 13.03
C ILE A 148 -5.80 15.51 12.65
N PHE A 149 -6.63 14.70 13.28
CA PHE A 149 -6.78 13.28 13.02
C PHE A 149 -7.39 13.03 11.67
N ASP A 150 -6.80 12.08 10.96
CA ASP A 150 -7.56 11.26 10.05
C ASP A 150 -7.12 9.81 10.31
N TYR A 151 -8.07 8.87 10.14
CA TYR A 151 -7.93 7.41 10.28
C TYR A 151 -6.62 6.84 9.72
N PHE A 152 -6.08 7.53 8.71
CA PHE A 152 -5.01 7.10 7.85
C PHE A 152 -3.62 7.62 8.25
N THR A 153 -3.55 8.68 9.08
CA THR A 153 -2.29 9.09 9.69
C THR A 153 -1.82 8.03 10.69
N SER A 154 -2.75 7.42 11.43
CA SER A 154 -2.47 6.31 12.34
C SER A 154 -1.94 5.07 11.61
N ASP A 155 -2.44 4.75 10.41
CA ASP A 155 -1.97 3.61 9.60
C ASP A 155 -0.49 3.79 9.21
N LYS A 156 -0.10 4.99 8.78
CA LYS A 156 1.29 5.27 8.45
C LYS A 156 2.22 5.13 9.65
N PHE A 157 1.78 5.49 10.86
CA PHE A 157 2.55 5.25 12.08
C PHE A 157 2.62 3.77 12.44
N TRP A 158 1.55 3.01 12.21
CA TRP A 158 1.58 1.56 12.38
C TRP A 158 2.66 0.89 11.51
N HIS A 159 2.71 1.27 10.23
CA HIS A 159 3.74 0.87 9.26
C HIS A 159 5.16 1.31 9.65
N ALA A 160 5.30 2.58 10.07
CA ALA A 160 6.58 3.10 10.54
C ALA A 160 7.08 2.34 11.78
N GLY A 161 6.21 2.01 12.73
CA GLY A 161 6.57 1.14 13.85
C GLY A 161 7.06 -0.23 13.39
N ASN A 162 6.27 -0.93 12.56
CA ASN A 162 6.61 -2.29 12.11
C ASN A 162 7.86 -2.36 11.23
N SER A 163 8.22 -1.27 10.55
CA SER A 163 9.49 -1.18 9.83
C SER A 163 10.71 -1.31 10.76
N TYR A 164 10.63 -0.88 12.03
CA TYR A 164 11.67 -1.13 13.02
C TYR A 164 11.70 -2.58 13.52
N ALA A 165 10.61 -3.34 13.40
CA ALA A 165 10.56 -4.72 13.88
C ALA A 165 11.53 -5.65 13.14
N PHE A 166 11.88 -5.32 11.90
CA PHE A 166 12.89 -6.02 11.10
C PHE A 166 14.32 -5.90 11.64
N ASP A 167 14.56 -5.04 12.63
CA ASP A 167 15.81 -4.98 13.37
C ASP A 167 15.86 -5.95 14.57
N ILE A 168 14.72 -6.52 14.96
CA ILE A 168 14.61 -7.37 16.16
C ILE A 168 14.91 -8.83 15.80
N ASN A 169 14.19 -9.37 14.82
CA ASN A 169 14.32 -10.76 14.36
C ASN A 169 13.68 -10.98 12.97
N PHE A 170 13.96 -12.13 12.34
CA PHE A 170 13.24 -12.64 11.17
C PHE A 170 12.68 -14.05 11.47
N PHE A 171 11.35 -14.24 11.59
CA PHE A 171 10.25 -13.28 11.33
C PHE A 171 10.15 -12.15 12.38
N PRO A 172 9.80 -10.92 11.97
CA PRO A 172 9.60 -9.80 12.87
C PRO A 172 8.35 -9.97 13.76
N PRO A 173 8.40 -9.53 15.02
CA PRO A 173 7.20 -9.40 15.85
C PRO A 173 6.37 -8.18 15.42
N ASP A 174 5.10 -8.14 15.80
CA ASP A 174 4.35 -6.89 15.83
C ASP A 174 4.96 -6.01 16.93
N ILE A 175 5.42 -4.81 16.56
CA ILE A 175 6.10 -3.92 17.50
C ILE A 175 5.12 -3.29 18.50
N HIS A 176 3.83 -3.28 18.19
CA HIS A 176 2.77 -2.58 18.95
C HIS A 176 2.19 -3.43 20.06
N VAL A 177 2.29 -4.76 19.93
CA VAL A 177 1.78 -5.73 20.91
C VAL A 177 2.75 -6.89 21.05
N LYS A 178 3.23 -7.12 22.28
CA LYS A 178 4.11 -8.25 22.57
C LYS A 178 3.40 -9.58 22.33
N GLY A 179 4.12 -10.52 21.71
CA GLY A 179 3.68 -11.92 21.52
C GLY A 179 3.04 -12.20 20.17
N LEU A 180 2.70 -11.16 19.41
CA LEU A 180 2.15 -11.30 18.07
C LEU A 180 3.24 -11.22 16.99
N PRO A 181 3.13 -12.01 15.91
CA PRO A 181 3.99 -11.89 14.74
C PRO A 181 3.52 -10.76 13.80
N PHE A 182 4.44 -10.02 13.20
CA PHE A 182 4.14 -9.05 12.16
C PHE A 182 4.08 -9.73 10.79
N LYS A 183 2.96 -9.55 10.08
CA LYS A 183 2.69 -10.27 8.83
C LYS A 183 2.05 -9.42 7.73
N TYR A 184 1.30 -8.39 8.07
CA TYR A 184 0.54 -7.61 7.09
C TYR A 184 1.43 -6.58 6.39
N HIS A 185 1.35 -6.45 5.06
CA HIS A 185 2.18 -5.52 4.25
C HIS A 185 3.71 -5.70 4.39
N PHE A 186 4.13 -6.92 4.67
CA PHE A 186 5.48 -7.31 5.05
C PHE A 186 6.61 -6.66 4.22
N PHE A 187 6.53 -6.69 2.88
CA PHE A 187 7.61 -6.17 2.03
C PHE A 187 7.65 -4.65 1.92
N ASP A 188 6.54 -3.95 2.19
CA ASP A 188 6.52 -2.48 2.16
C ASP A 188 7.36 -1.94 3.32
N ASP A 189 7.07 -2.44 4.52
CA ASP A 189 7.77 -2.08 5.75
C ASP A 189 9.22 -2.58 5.75
N TRP A 190 9.50 -3.72 5.09
CA TRP A 190 10.86 -4.23 4.96
C TRP A 190 11.75 -3.30 4.11
N ILE A 191 11.23 -2.73 3.03
CA ILE A 191 11.99 -1.76 2.21
C ILE A 191 12.30 -0.50 3.01
N VAL A 192 11.31 0.00 3.76
CA VAL A 192 11.51 1.17 4.62
C VAL A 192 12.60 0.89 5.66
N SER A 193 12.60 -0.31 6.26
CA SER A 193 13.64 -0.76 7.18
C SER A 193 15.02 -0.76 6.53
N ILE A 194 15.15 -1.35 5.33
CA ILE A 194 16.41 -1.39 4.57
C ILE A 194 16.92 0.01 4.25
N LEU A 195 16.03 0.92 3.84
CA LEU A 195 16.39 2.31 3.57
C LEU A 195 16.81 3.05 4.84
N ASN A 196 16.15 2.81 5.97
CA ASN A 196 16.60 3.34 7.26
C ASN A 196 18.00 2.87 7.63
N LYS A 197 18.26 1.56 7.55
CA LYS A 197 19.57 0.94 7.83
C LYS A 197 20.69 1.48 6.93
N THR A 198 20.41 1.69 5.64
CA THR A 198 21.42 2.08 4.65
C THR A 198 21.65 3.59 4.56
N THR A 199 20.69 4.42 4.96
CA THR A 199 20.76 5.88 4.81
C THR A 199 20.80 6.65 6.13
N GLY A 200 20.42 6.00 7.24
CA GLY A 200 20.27 6.62 8.56
C GLY A 200 19.08 7.58 8.67
N VAL A 201 18.26 7.72 7.63
CA VAL A 201 17.08 8.61 7.64
C VAL A 201 15.95 7.96 8.44
N SER A 202 15.22 8.76 9.22
CA SER A 202 14.11 8.28 10.06
C SER A 202 13.08 7.48 9.26
N VAL A 203 12.67 6.33 9.80
CA VAL A 203 11.62 5.48 9.24
C VAL A 203 10.31 6.24 9.02
N VAL A 204 9.96 7.15 9.94
CA VAL A 204 8.75 7.98 9.82
C VAL A 204 8.85 8.86 8.58
N ASP A 205 9.97 9.55 8.38
CA ASP A 205 10.13 10.44 7.22
C ASP A 205 10.17 9.65 5.90
N ILE A 206 10.81 8.48 5.89
CA ILE A 206 10.85 7.60 4.71
C ILE A 206 9.42 7.20 4.33
N SER A 207 8.63 6.73 5.30
CA SER A 207 7.27 6.22 5.09
C SER A 207 6.29 7.32 4.66
N PHE A 208 6.40 8.51 5.25
CA PHE A 208 5.46 9.60 5.00
C PHE A 208 5.79 10.40 3.74
N TYR A 209 7.07 10.60 3.44
CA TYR A 209 7.50 11.60 2.47
C TYR A 209 8.41 11.05 1.38
N TYR A 210 9.46 10.33 1.73
CA TYR A 210 10.56 10.10 0.78
C TYR A 210 10.38 8.93 -0.17
N ILE A 211 9.69 7.85 0.25
CA ILE A 211 9.52 6.67 -0.59
C ILE A 211 8.46 6.85 -1.69
N ILE A 212 7.46 7.69 -1.43
CA ILE A 212 6.32 7.90 -2.33
C ILE A 212 6.75 8.48 -3.69
N PRO A 213 7.57 9.55 -3.79
CA PRO A 213 8.07 10.05 -5.07
C PRO A 213 8.79 8.99 -5.92
N ILE A 214 9.53 8.08 -5.25
CA ILE A 214 10.27 7.01 -5.91
C ILE A 214 9.28 6.04 -6.56
N TYR A 215 8.29 5.56 -5.80
CA TYR A 215 7.28 4.66 -6.35
C TYR A 215 6.38 5.33 -7.39
N LEU A 216 6.06 6.62 -7.28
CA LEU A 216 5.31 7.34 -8.32
C LEU A 216 6.09 7.46 -9.63
N SER A 217 7.42 7.59 -9.54
CA SER A 217 8.28 7.55 -10.72
C SER A 217 8.20 6.17 -11.41
N ILE A 218 8.28 5.09 -10.63
CA ILE A 218 8.14 3.72 -11.12
C ILE A 218 6.74 3.46 -11.68
N LEU A 219 5.68 3.97 -11.03
CA LEU A 219 4.30 3.89 -11.49
C LEU A 219 4.15 4.55 -12.86
N SER A 220 4.73 5.73 -13.03
CA SER A 220 4.71 6.46 -14.29
C SER A 220 5.37 5.69 -15.42
N PHE A 221 6.56 5.10 -15.17
CA PHE A 221 7.21 4.22 -16.14
C PHE A 221 6.35 2.98 -16.44
N SER A 222 5.74 2.37 -15.43
CA SER A 222 4.91 1.17 -15.58
C SER A 222 3.66 1.46 -16.42
N MET A 223 2.92 2.51 -16.05
CA MET A 223 1.71 2.97 -16.73
C MET A 223 1.97 3.40 -18.16
N TYR A 224 3.07 4.12 -18.42
CA TYR A 224 3.44 4.46 -19.78
C TYR A 224 3.82 3.22 -20.60
N SER A 225 4.51 2.25 -19.99
CA SER A 225 4.96 1.04 -20.70
C SER A 225 3.79 0.17 -21.12
N ILE A 226 2.81 -0.03 -20.23
CA ILE A 226 1.57 -0.74 -20.59
C ILE A 226 0.70 0.07 -21.55
N GLY A 227 0.57 1.38 -21.37
CA GLY A 227 -0.12 2.24 -22.32
C GLY A 227 0.49 2.18 -23.72
N GLN A 228 1.81 2.26 -23.83
CA GLN A 228 2.51 2.15 -25.11
C GLN A 228 2.40 0.75 -25.72
N TYR A 229 2.33 -0.30 -24.91
CA TYR A 229 2.10 -1.65 -25.40
C TYR A 229 0.75 -1.77 -26.12
N PHE A 230 -0.33 -1.19 -25.55
CA PHE A 230 -1.68 -1.27 -26.12
C PHE A 230 -1.99 -0.21 -27.18
N PHE A 231 -1.54 1.02 -26.97
CA PHE A 231 -1.86 2.18 -27.82
C PHE A 231 -0.72 2.58 -28.75
N LYS A 232 0.39 1.81 -28.76
CA LYS A 232 1.55 2.01 -29.66
C LYS A 232 2.08 3.45 -29.58
N LYS A 233 2.17 4.16 -30.71
CA LYS A 233 2.65 5.54 -30.80
C LYS A 233 1.53 6.59 -30.61
N GLU A 234 0.31 6.19 -30.26
CA GLU A 234 -0.82 7.10 -30.17
C GLU A 234 -0.90 7.75 -28.78
N GLU A 235 0.01 8.70 -28.54
CA GLU A 235 0.26 9.32 -27.24
C GLU A 235 -0.98 9.91 -26.57
N LYS A 236 -1.95 10.43 -27.34
CA LYS A 236 -3.23 10.93 -26.81
C LYS A 236 -4.02 9.86 -26.04
N TYR A 237 -4.02 8.62 -26.51
CA TYR A 237 -4.73 7.52 -25.83
C TYR A 237 -3.93 7.00 -24.64
N ILE A 238 -2.60 7.07 -24.68
CA ILE A 238 -1.74 6.78 -23.53
C ILE A 238 -2.01 7.77 -22.41
N VAL A 239 -2.01 9.08 -22.70
CA VAL A 239 -2.31 10.13 -21.72
C VAL A 239 -3.72 9.95 -21.17
N PHE A 240 -4.71 9.74 -22.04
CA PHE A 240 -6.10 9.51 -21.63
C PHE A 240 -6.23 8.29 -20.70
N PHE A 241 -5.56 7.18 -21.03
CA PHE A 241 -5.50 5.98 -20.21
C PHE A 241 -4.90 6.21 -18.83
N ILE A 242 -3.79 6.95 -18.75
CA ILE A 242 -3.14 7.23 -17.48
C ILE A 242 -4.04 8.10 -16.61
N LEU A 243 -4.61 9.17 -17.18
CA LEU A 243 -5.51 10.06 -16.46
C LEU A 243 -6.78 9.33 -16.00
N SER A 244 -7.38 8.51 -16.88
CA SER A 244 -8.62 7.79 -16.55
C SER A 244 -8.39 6.71 -15.47
N THR A 245 -7.24 6.04 -15.51
CA THR A 245 -6.91 5.00 -14.52
C THR A 245 -6.58 5.60 -13.16
N LEU A 246 -5.84 6.70 -13.10
CA LEU A 246 -5.39 7.29 -11.84
C LEU A 246 -6.43 8.19 -11.17
N PHE A 247 -7.26 8.91 -11.95
CA PHE A 247 -8.10 9.99 -11.42
C PHE A 247 -9.61 9.80 -11.63
N VAL A 248 -10.04 8.87 -12.49
CA VAL A 248 -11.46 8.75 -12.88
C VAL A 248 -12.04 7.38 -12.49
N SER A 249 -11.61 6.84 -11.35
CA SER A 249 -11.68 5.40 -11.09
C SER A 249 -12.09 5.03 -9.65
N SER A 250 -13.16 5.62 -9.11
CA SER A 250 -14.07 5.00 -8.12
C SER A 250 -14.98 6.04 -7.48
N VAL A 251 -16.23 5.69 -7.19
CA VAL A 251 -17.16 6.47 -6.36
C VAL A 251 -17.62 5.52 -5.24
N SER A 252 -16.79 5.31 -4.23
CA SER A 252 -17.11 4.33 -3.17
C SER A 252 -17.08 4.88 -1.75
N ALA A 253 -16.62 6.13 -1.56
CA ALA A 253 -16.62 6.79 -0.24
C ALA A 253 -17.51 8.04 -0.15
N SER A 254 -17.91 8.62 -1.29
CA SER A 254 -18.88 9.71 -1.43
C SER A 254 -19.21 9.88 -2.91
N VAL A 255 -20.20 10.72 -3.26
CA VAL A 255 -20.56 11.06 -4.66
C VAL A 255 -19.36 11.59 -5.48
N THR A 256 -18.25 11.94 -4.82
CA THR A 256 -17.10 12.62 -5.40
C THR A 256 -15.73 12.14 -4.93
N LEU A 257 -15.57 11.02 -4.20
CA LEU A 257 -14.24 10.55 -3.73
C LEU A 257 -13.80 9.22 -4.35
N ASN A 258 -12.67 9.27 -5.06
CA ASN A 258 -11.94 8.17 -5.68
C ASN A 258 -11.07 7.44 -4.64
N TYR A 259 -11.58 6.30 -4.14
CA TYR A 259 -10.91 5.46 -3.14
C TYR A 259 -9.61 4.82 -3.68
N PHE A 260 -9.50 4.60 -5.00
CA PHE A 260 -8.25 4.15 -5.61
C PHE A 260 -7.17 5.23 -5.54
N GLU A 261 -7.49 6.45 -5.97
CA GLU A 261 -6.58 7.61 -5.89
C GLU A 261 -6.10 7.84 -4.45
N TYR A 262 -7.04 7.79 -3.50
CA TYR A 262 -6.76 7.89 -2.08
C TYR A 262 -5.64 6.93 -1.65
N HIS A 263 -5.74 5.66 -2.07
CA HIS A 263 -4.76 4.62 -1.76
C HIS A 263 -3.52 4.61 -2.66
N ILE A 264 -3.43 5.49 -3.66
CA ILE A 264 -2.23 5.70 -4.46
C ILE A 264 -1.43 6.90 -3.93
N PHE A 265 -2.10 7.99 -3.57
CA PHE A 265 -1.44 9.27 -3.23
C PHE A 265 -1.51 9.63 -1.75
N LYS A 266 -2.63 9.36 -1.06
CA LYS A 266 -2.84 9.81 0.33
C LYS A 266 -2.38 8.79 1.36
N ASN A 267 -2.84 7.54 1.23
CA ASN A 267 -2.39 6.46 2.09
C ASN A 267 -1.96 5.23 1.28
N PRO A 268 -0.71 5.24 0.77
CA PRO A 268 -0.27 4.22 -0.17
C PRO A 268 -0.31 2.80 0.38
N ASN A 269 -0.24 2.54 1.70
CA ASN A 269 -0.45 1.23 2.37
C ASN A 269 -0.09 0.00 1.49
N ALA A 270 1.16 -0.09 1.04
CA ALA A 270 1.66 -1.03 0.02
C ALA A 270 0.93 -1.09 -1.35
N ILE A 271 -0.23 -0.48 -1.56
CA ILE A 271 -0.99 -0.42 -2.81
C ILE A 271 -0.16 0.23 -3.91
N LEU A 272 0.46 1.39 -3.66
CA LEU A 272 1.28 2.07 -4.66
C LEU A 272 2.42 1.17 -5.19
N PRO A 273 3.33 0.62 -4.36
CA PRO A 273 4.35 -0.30 -4.86
C PRO A 273 3.76 -1.58 -5.44
N SER A 274 2.69 -2.14 -4.85
CA SER A 274 2.04 -3.33 -5.40
C SER A 274 1.49 -3.10 -6.80
N PHE A 275 0.87 -1.95 -7.06
CA PHE A 275 0.29 -1.62 -8.35
C PHE A 275 1.37 -1.47 -9.43
N CYS A 276 2.51 -0.87 -9.09
CA CYS A 276 3.71 -0.86 -9.94
C CYS A 276 4.13 -2.28 -10.33
N ILE A 277 4.36 -3.16 -9.35
CA ILE A 277 4.80 -4.53 -9.60
C ILE A 277 3.74 -5.34 -10.36
N PHE A 278 2.46 -5.13 -10.04
CA PHE A 278 1.34 -5.77 -10.72
C PHE A 278 1.31 -5.45 -12.22
N ILE A 279 1.54 -4.19 -12.62
CA ILE A 279 1.63 -3.81 -14.03
C ILE A 279 2.80 -4.54 -14.71
N ILE A 280 3.97 -4.59 -14.07
CA ILE A 280 5.17 -5.22 -14.63
C ILE A 280 4.97 -6.74 -14.79
N VAL A 281 4.41 -7.39 -13.77
CA VAL A 281 4.06 -8.82 -13.79
C VAL A 281 3.09 -9.11 -14.93
N ASN A 282 2.04 -8.29 -15.08
CA ASN A 282 1.08 -8.47 -16.16
C ASN A 282 1.69 -8.23 -17.55
N LEU A 283 2.60 -7.27 -17.70
CA LEU A 283 3.34 -7.07 -18.96
C LEU A 283 4.13 -8.33 -19.36
N LEU A 284 4.77 -9.00 -18.40
CA LEU A 284 5.47 -10.26 -18.64
C LEU A 284 4.49 -11.38 -19.05
N VAL A 285 3.38 -11.54 -18.32
CA VAL A 285 2.36 -12.56 -18.66
C VAL A 285 1.80 -12.31 -20.05
N ILE A 286 1.45 -11.07 -20.38
CA ILE A 286 0.92 -10.68 -21.68
C ILE A 286 1.92 -10.98 -22.80
N ASP A 287 3.21 -10.67 -22.62
CA ASP A 287 4.24 -10.97 -23.60
C ASP A 287 4.35 -12.50 -23.84
N PHE A 288 4.28 -13.31 -22.77
CA PHE A 288 4.28 -14.77 -22.88
C PHE A 288 3.06 -15.31 -23.63
N LEU A 289 1.87 -14.81 -23.31
CA LEU A 289 0.62 -15.26 -23.93
C LEU A 289 0.56 -14.89 -25.42
N LYS A 290 1.15 -13.75 -25.80
CA LYS A 290 1.18 -13.30 -27.20
C LYS A 290 2.23 -14.03 -28.03
N ASN A 291 3.42 -14.23 -27.48
CA ASN A 291 4.54 -14.82 -28.22
C ASN A 291 4.56 -16.36 -28.15
N LYS A 292 3.80 -16.97 -27.23
CA LYS A 292 3.77 -18.42 -26.94
C LYS A 292 5.15 -19.03 -26.73
N LYS A 293 6.10 -18.22 -26.28
CA LYS A 293 7.49 -18.59 -26.01
C LYS A 293 7.95 -17.81 -24.80
N TYR A 294 8.62 -18.51 -23.89
CA TYR A 294 9.31 -17.91 -22.78
C TYR A 294 10.56 -18.73 -22.46
N THR A 295 11.57 -18.04 -21.94
CA THR A 295 12.78 -18.67 -21.39
C THR A 295 12.59 -18.99 -19.91
N THR A 296 13.41 -19.88 -19.36
CA THR A 296 13.44 -20.15 -17.91
C THR A 296 13.70 -18.88 -17.10
N ILE A 297 14.54 -17.97 -17.63
CA ILE A 297 14.85 -16.69 -16.98
C ILE A 297 13.60 -15.80 -16.92
N GLN A 298 12.84 -15.69 -18.01
CA GLN A 298 11.59 -14.95 -18.06
C GLN A 298 10.54 -15.49 -17.08
N VAL A 299 10.39 -16.82 -16.98
CA VAL A 299 9.50 -17.43 -15.98
C VAL A 299 10.00 -17.13 -14.57
N THR A 300 11.30 -17.22 -14.32
CA THR A 300 11.87 -16.90 -13.00
C THR A 300 11.57 -15.46 -12.60
N LEU A 301 11.67 -14.50 -13.53
CA LEU A 301 11.31 -13.10 -13.28
C LEU A 301 9.83 -12.92 -12.96
N LEU A 302 8.94 -13.65 -13.65
CA LEU A 302 7.52 -13.68 -13.33
C LEU A 302 7.29 -14.18 -11.90
N LEU A 303 7.95 -15.28 -11.51
CA LEU A 303 7.82 -15.86 -10.17
C LEU A 303 8.36 -14.94 -9.08
N ILE A 304 9.49 -14.26 -9.32
CA ILE A 304 10.01 -13.21 -8.42
C ILE A 304 9.01 -12.07 -8.30
N GLY A 305 8.41 -11.62 -9.40
CA GLY A 305 7.38 -10.58 -9.39
C GLY A 305 6.15 -10.98 -8.58
N VAL A 306 5.65 -12.22 -8.74
CA VAL A 306 4.53 -12.75 -7.94
C VAL A 306 4.89 -12.88 -6.46
N PHE A 307 6.11 -13.32 -6.14
CA PHE A 307 6.62 -13.37 -4.78
C PHE A 307 6.60 -11.99 -4.11
N ILE A 308 7.21 -10.98 -4.74
CA ILE A 308 7.24 -9.60 -4.25
C ILE A 308 5.82 -9.05 -4.10
N LEU A 309 4.98 -9.27 -5.10
CA LEU A 309 3.60 -8.79 -5.08
C LEU A 309 2.80 -9.41 -3.92
N THR A 310 3.07 -10.68 -3.59
CA THR A 310 2.41 -11.37 -2.48
C THR A 310 2.73 -10.72 -1.13
N GLY A 311 4.01 -10.36 -0.91
CA GLY A 311 4.44 -9.72 0.33
C GLY A 311 4.09 -8.23 0.45
N PHE A 312 3.87 -7.52 -0.67
CA PHE A 312 3.29 -6.18 -0.63
C PHE A 312 1.77 -6.20 -0.45
N LYS A 313 1.05 -6.86 -1.37
CA LYS A 313 -0.42 -6.99 -1.34
C LYS A 313 -0.85 -8.29 -2.04
N SER A 314 -1.11 -9.30 -1.22
CA SER A 314 -1.52 -10.65 -1.66
C SER A 314 -2.74 -10.68 -2.58
N VAL A 315 -3.66 -9.73 -2.45
CA VAL A 315 -4.85 -9.57 -3.31
C VAL A 315 -4.49 -9.42 -4.79
N PHE A 316 -3.49 -8.59 -5.12
CA PHE A 316 -3.04 -8.42 -6.51
C PHE A 316 -2.29 -9.65 -7.01
N ALA A 317 -1.51 -10.30 -6.14
CA ALA A 317 -0.80 -11.52 -6.51
C ALA A 317 -1.76 -12.68 -6.82
N LEU A 318 -2.84 -12.82 -6.05
CA LEU A 318 -3.86 -13.85 -6.22
C LEU A 318 -4.58 -13.75 -7.58
N LEU A 319 -4.78 -12.53 -8.09
CA LEU A 319 -5.43 -12.34 -9.40
C LEU A 319 -4.70 -13.13 -10.49
N ILE A 320 -3.36 -13.13 -10.51
CA ILE A 320 -2.56 -13.76 -11.58
C ILE A 320 -2.89 -15.26 -11.77
N PRO A 321 -2.72 -16.15 -10.77
CA PRO A 321 -3.07 -17.56 -10.92
C PRO A 321 -4.57 -17.78 -11.12
N VAL A 322 -5.45 -16.98 -10.50
CA VAL A 322 -6.91 -17.10 -10.70
C VAL A 322 -7.28 -16.89 -12.17
N ILE A 323 -6.70 -15.87 -12.82
CA ILE A 323 -7.01 -15.58 -14.22
C ILE A 323 -6.39 -16.63 -15.14
N LEU A 324 -5.16 -17.07 -14.86
CA LEU A 324 -4.54 -18.16 -15.62
C LEU A 324 -5.38 -19.45 -15.53
N PHE A 325 -5.96 -19.75 -14.36
CA PHE A 325 -6.92 -20.83 -14.20
C PHE A 325 -8.19 -20.59 -15.02
N CYS A 326 -8.81 -19.41 -14.95
CA CYS A 326 -9.99 -19.09 -15.76
C CYS A 326 -9.72 -19.25 -17.27
N VAL A 327 -8.58 -18.77 -17.76
CA VAL A 327 -8.18 -18.90 -19.17
C VAL A 327 -7.96 -20.38 -19.53
N LEU A 328 -7.28 -21.14 -18.67
CA LEU A 328 -7.07 -22.59 -18.86
C LEU A 328 -8.40 -23.35 -18.88
N PHE A 329 -9.31 -23.03 -17.96
CA PHE A 329 -10.63 -23.63 -17.85
C PHE A 329 -11.46 -23.37 -19.12
N VAL A 330 -11.55 -22.11 -19.54
CA VAL A 330 -12.25 -21.74 -20.77
C VAL A 330 -11.65 -22.46 -21.99
N ASN A 331 -10.32 -22.51 -22.10
CA ASN A 331 -9.68 -23.15 -23.24
C ASN A 331 -9.91 -24.68 -23.25
N THR A 332 -9.82 -25.31 -22.08
CA THR A 332 -9.96 -26.76 -21.92
C THR A 332 -11.39 -27.22 -22.10
N PHE A 333 -12.36 -26.58 -21.43
CA PHE A 333 -13.74 -27.06 -21.39
C PHE A 333 -14.62 -26.45 -22.49
N LEU A 334 -14.46 -25.16 -22.79
CA LEU A 334 -15.29 -24.50 -23.81
C LEU A 334 -14.69 -24.60 -25.21
N LYS A 335 -13.36 -24.53 -25.32
CA LYS A 335 -12.66 -24.65 -26.62
C LYS A 335 -12.05 -26.03 -26.86
N LYS A 336 -12.21 -26.98 -25.93
CA LYS A 336 -11.72 -28.37 -26.03
C LYS A 336 -10.23 -28.49 -26.33
N HIS A 337 -9.42 -27.57 -25.80
CA HIS A 337 -7.97 -27.52 -26.01
C HIS A 337 -7.21 -27.25 -24.70
N ILE A 338 -6.35 -28.18 -24.30
CA ILE A 338 -5.47 -28.00 -23.13
C ILE A 338 -4.20 -27.28 -23.58
N ASP A 339 -3.96 -26.09 -23.03
CA ASP A 339 -2.70 -25.37 -23.26
C ASP A 339 -1.72 -25.64 -22.11
N LEU A 340 -0.76 -26.54 -22.34
CA LEU A 340 0.24 -26.93 -21.36
C LEU A 340 1.13 -25.75 -20.92
N TYR A 341 1.31 -24.73 -21.78
CA TYR A 341 2.08 -23.54 -21.40
C TYR A 341 1.35 -22.74 -20.31
N ILE A 342 0.04 -22.58 -20.47
CA ILE A 342 -0.80 -21.88 -19.48
C ILE A 342 -0.90 -22.71 -18.20
N LEU A 343 -1.08 -24.03 -18.31
CA LEU A 343 -1.08 -24.92 -17.15
C LEU A 343 0.21 -24.79 -16.33
N LYS A 344 1.37 -24.77 -17.00
CA LYS A 344 2.66 -24.58 -16.32
C LYS A 344 2.76 -23.22 -15.63
N LEU A 345 2.36 -22.13 -16.30
CA LEU A 345 2.35 -20.80 -15.69
C LEU A 345 1.41 -20.75 -14.48
N PHE A 346 0.20 -21.30 -14.61
CA PHE A 346 -0.77 -21.40 -13.53
C PHE A 346 -0.20 -22.14 -12.32
N VAL A 347 0.31 -23.36 -12.49
CA VAL A 347 0.86 -24.16 -11.40
C VAL A 347 2.03 -23.46 -10.70
N LEU A 348 2.96 -22.88 -11.46
CA LEU A 348 4.13 -22.21 -10.88
C LEU A 348 3.76 -20.94 -10.12
N THR A 349 2.89 -20.10 -10.70
CA THR A 349 2.43 -18.86 -10.05
C THR A 349 1.57 -19.15 -8.82
N LEU A 350 0.70 -20.16 -8.89
CA LEU A 350 -0.09 -20.62 -7.75
C LEU A 350 0.81 -21.17 -6.64
N PHE A 351 1.80 -22.00 -6.99
CA PHE A 351 2.75 -22.56 -6.02
C PHE A 351 3.51 -21.46 -5.27
N VAL A 352 4.03 -20.46 -5.99
CA VAL A 352 4.74 -19.33 -5.37
C VAL A 352 3.79 -18.50 -4.51
N TYR A 353 2.59 -18.20 -4.99
CA TYR A 353 1.59 -17.46 -4.23
C TYR A 353 1.24 -18.20 -2.93
N VAL A 354 0.85 -19.47 -3.00
CA VAL A 354 0.44 -20.27 -1.83
C VAL A 354 1.60 -20.43 -0.85
N SER A 355 2.80 -20.74 -1.34
CA SER A 355 3.99 -20.90 -0.49
C SER A 355 4.33 -19.59 0.22
N CYS A 356 4.35 -18.47 -0.51
CA CYS A 356 4.65 -17.16 0.05
C CYS A 356 3.57 -16.70 1.03
N HIS A 357 2.29 -16.87 0.67
CA HIS A 357 1.16 -16.56 1.55
C HIS A 357 1.22 -17.37 2.85
N TYR A 358 1.46 -18.68 2.76
CA TYR A 358 1.55 -19.55 3.94
C TYR A 358 2.78 -19.23 4.80
N ILE A 359 3.94 -18.98 4.20
CA ILE A 359 5.19 -18.72 4.94
C ILE A 359 5.17 -17.33 5.60
N ILE A 360 4.71 -16.29 4.87
CA ILE A 360 4.81 -14.90 5.33
C ILE A 360 3.54 -14.48 6.09
N LEU A 361 2.36 -14.79 5.56
CA LEU A 361 1.08 -14.38 6.16
C LEU A 361 0.56 -15.44 7.15
N GLY A 362 0.90 -16.73 6.95
CA GLY A 362 0.45 -17.81 7.83
C GLY A 362 -1.05 -18.06 7.77
N VAL A 363 -1.49 -19.15 8.42
CA VAL A 363 -2.91 -19.56 8.42
C VAL A 363 -3.75 -18.66 9.33
N ASP A 364 -3.17 -18.15 10.41
CA ASP A 364 -3.87 -17.39 11.46
C ASP A 364 -4.06 -15.89 11.15
N SER A 365 -3.55 -15.38 10.02
CA SER A 365 -3.72 -13.96 9.64
C SER A 365 -5.05 -13.68 8.95
N ILE A 366 -5.87 -14.71 8.75
CA ILE A 366 -7.17 -14.57 8.11
C ILE A 366 -8.14 -14.04 9.16
N SER A 367 -8.23 -12.70 9.29
CA SER A 367 -9.55 -12.10 9.53
C SER A 367 -10.49 -12.75 8.52
N SER A 368 -11.52 -13.45 9.00
CA SER A 368 -12.35 -14.36 8.21
C SER A 368 -12.76 -13.70 6.89
N VAL A 369 -12.20 -14.18 5.78
CA VAL A 369 -12.72 -13.83 4.45
C VAL A 369 -14.01 -14.60 4.32
N GLU A 370 -15.12 -13.89 4.38
CA GLU A 370 -16.42 -14.49 4.17
C GLU A 370 -16.72 -14.51 2.68
N VAL A 371 -17.29 -15.61 2.20
CA VAL A 371 -17.59 -15.82 0.79
C VAL A 371 -19.10 -15.81 0.63
N PHE A 372 -19.58 -15.15 -0.42
CA PHE A 372 -21.00 -15.00 -0.78
C PHE A 372 -21.84 -14.11 0.14
N VAL A 373 -21.22 -13.19 0.88
CA VAL A 373 -21.96 -12.33 1.82
C VAL A 373 -22.62 -11.14 1.12
N MET A 374 -22.17 -10.75 -0.09
CA MET A 374 -22.71 -9.60 -0.87
C MET A 374 -22.79 -8.28 -0.09
N ASP A 375 -22.08 -8.18 1.05
CA ASP A 375 -22.07 -7.04 1.96
C ASP A 375 -21.31 -5.82 1.43
N THR A 376 -20.63 -5.96 0.30
CA THR A 376 -19.97 -4.86 -0.42
C THR A 376 -20.94 -3.71 -0.66
N ILE A 377 -22.20 -4.00 -1.02
CA ILE A 377 -23.22 -2.97 -1.27
C ILE A 377 -23.65 -2.32 0.04
N ASN A 378 -23.84 -3.12 1.09
CA ASN A 378 -24.23 -2.65 2.42
C ASN A 378 -23.17 -1.72 3.05
N THR A 379 -21.90 -1.95 2.71
CA THR A 379 -20.74 -1.24 3.28
C THR A 379 -20.23 -0.08 2.41
N SER A 380 -20.59 -0.04 1.13
CA SER A 380 -20.31 1.09 0.22
C SER A 380 -21.13 2.32 0.56
N PHE A 381 -20.51 3.50 0.72
CA PHE A 381 -21.23 4.76 0.84
C PHE A 381 -21.35 5.44 -0.54
N PRO A 382 -22.52 5.99 -0.96
CA PRO A 382 -23.79 6.14 -0.23
C PRO A 382 -24.75 4.93 -0.30
N PHE A 383 -24.32 3.82 -0.90
CA PHE A 383 -25.15 2.64 -1.25
C PHE A 383 -25.61 1.76 -0.11
N GLY A 384 -25.03 1.92 1.08
CA GLY A 384 -25.41 1.14 2.25
C GLY A 384 -26.86 1.40 2.66
N LYS A 385 -27.13 1.34 3.95
CA LYS A 385 -28.50 1.41 4.50
C LYS A 385 -29.37 2.57 3.96
N LYS A 386 -28.77 3.68 3.52
CA LYS A 386 -29.49 4.86 3.00
C LYS A 386 -30.18 4.60 1.65
N ILE A 387 -29.50 4.03 0.65
CA ILE A 387 -30.15 3.75 -0.65
C ILE A 387 -31.06 2.52 -0.54
N LEU A 388 -30.65 1.48 0.18
CA LEU A 388 -31.51 0.32 0.46
C LEU A 388 -32.82 0.74 1.13
N GLY A 389 -32.74 1.63 2.12
CA GLY A 389 -33.92 2.23 2.77
C GLY A 389 -34.76 3.10 1.84
N LEU A 390 -34.15 3.87 0.93
CA LEU A 390 -34.89 4.68 -0.06
C LEU A 390 -35.63 3.84 -1.10
N VAL A 391 -35.05 2.70 -1.52
CA VAL A 391 -35.65 1.81 -2.53
C VAL A 391 -36.56 0.75 -1.86
N GLY A 392 -36.61 0.71 -0.53
CA GLY A 392 -37.40 -0.28 0.22
C GLY A 392 -36.89 -1.71 0.07
N LEU A 393 -35.62 -1.90 -0.27
CA LEU A 393 -35.00 -3.21 -0.43
C LEU A 393 -34.38 -3.66 0.90
N ASN A 394 -34.65 -4.91 1.29
CA ASN A 394 -33.95 -5.57 2.39
C ASN A 394 -32.49 -5.86 1.97
N GLU A 395 -31.58 -5.96 2.95
CA GLU A 395 -30.15 -6.29 2.77
C GLU A 395 -29.98 -7.61 1.97
N ASN A 396 -30.91 -8.56 2.12
CA ASN A 396 -30.94 -9.83 1.37
C ASN A 396 -31.15 -9.66 -0.15
N PHE A 397 -31.68 -8.52 -0.60
CA PHE A 397 -31.91 -8.20 -2.01
C PHE A 397 -30.90 -7.17 -2.56
N SER A 398 -29.85 -6.86 -1.79
CA SER A 398 -28.80 -5.93 -2.19
C SER A 398 -28.15 -6.29 -3.53
N PHE A 399 -28.07 -7.58 -3.89
CA PHE A 399 -27.50 -8.05 -5.16
C PHE A 399 -28.18 -7.45 -6.41
N LEU A 400 -29.46 -7.05 -6.32
CA LEU A 400 -30.18 -6.38 -7.42
C LEU A 400 -29.57 -5.01 -7.75
N LEU A 401 -28.86 -4.39 -6.79
CA LEU A 401 -28.18 -3.12 -6.95
C LEU A 401 -26.76 -3.28 -7.54
N ILE A 402 -26.24 -4.49 -7.76
CA ILE A 402 -24.89 -4.70 -8.32
C ILE A 402 -24.67 -3.94 -9.64
N PRO A 403 -25.57 -4.00 -10.65
CA PRO A 403 -25.34 -3.28 -11.91
C PRO A 403 -25.30 -1.76 -11.71
N PHE A 404 -26.15 -1.24 -10.83
CA PHE A 404 -26.20 0.18 -10.50
C PHE A 404 -24.96 0.63 -9.70
N HIS A 405 -24.57 -0.13 -8.68
CA HIS A 405 -23.35 0.09 -7.91
C HIS A 405 -22.12 0.05 -8.83
N PHE A 406 -22.02 -0.93 -9.72
CA PHE A 406 -20.93 -1.04 -10.69
C PHE A 406 -20.86 0.18 -11.62
N PHE A 407 -22.00 0.59 -12.16
CA PHE A 407 -22.08 1.78 -13.00
C PHE A 407 -21.65 3.02 -12.22
N MET A 408 -22.10 3.18 -10.98
CA MET A 408 -21.69 4.34 -10.18
C MET A 408 -20.21 4.28 -9.79
N PHE A 409 -19.66 3.08 -9.58
CA PHE A 409 -18.25 2.89 -9.27
C PHE A 409 -17.34 3.30 -10.44
N ILE A 410 -17.73 2.99 -11.69
CA ILE A 410 -16.99 3.38 -12.91
C ILE A 410 -17.95 3.76 -14.04
N PRO A 411 -18.58 4.94 -14.01
CA PRO A 411 -19.72 5.26 -14.88
C PRO A 411 -19.36 5.32 -16.35
N PHE A 412 -18.23 5.97 -16.66
CA PHE A 412 -17.80 6.10 -18.05
C PHE A 412 -17.21 4.78 -18.58
N GLN A 413 -16.25 4.22 -17.83
CA GLN A 413 -15.55 3.01 -18.24
C GLN A 413 -16.49 1.79 -18.25
N GLY A 414 -17.48 1.74 -17.35
CA GLY A 414 -18.45 0.65 -17.23
C GLY A 414 -19.32 0.50 -18.48
N ILE A 415 -19.84 1.61 -19.05
CA ILE A 415 -20.60 1.55 -20.32
C ILE A 415 -19.74 1.00 -21.45
N LEU A 416 -18.54 1.55 -21.61
CA LEU A 416 -17.63 1.14 -22.67
C LEU A 416 -17.18 -0.32 -22.48
N LEU A 417 -16.99 -0.76 -21.24
CA LEU A 417 -16.69 -2.14 -20.92
C LEU A 417 -17.85 -3.05 -21.32
N LEU A 418 -19.10 -2.72 -20.97
CA LEU A 418 -20.27 -3.52 -21.34
C LEU A 418 -20.40 -3.66 -22.87
N ILE A 419 -20.16 -2.58 -23.63
CA ILE A 419 -20.14 -2.63 -25.10
C ILE A 419 -19.01 -3.55 -25.57
N SER A 420 -17.80 -3.39 -25.02
CA SER A 420 -16.63 -4.21 -25.35
C SER A 420 -16.89 -5.70 -25.10
N VAL A 421 -17.51 -6.01 -23.96
CA VAL A 421 -17.90 -7.37 -23.58
C VAL A 421 -18.94 -7.93 -24.54
N GLY A 422 -19.97 -7.16 -24.91
CA GLY A 422 -20.96 -7.58 -25.90
C GLY A 422 -20.33 -7.92 -27.25
N LEU A 423 -19.34 -7.14 -27.69
CA LEU A 423 -18.57 -7.41 -28.92
C LEU A 423 -17.67 -8.65 -28.77
N PHE A 424 -17.09 -8.87 -27.60
CA PHE A 424 -16.26 -10.04 -27.29
C PHE A 424 -17.08 -11.33 -27.23
N VAL A 425 -18.23 -11.33 -26.55
CA VAL A 425 -19.13 -12.49 -26.45
C VAL A 425 -19.61 -12.94 -27.83
N LYS A 426 -19.98 -11.99 -28.70
CA LYS A 426 -20.34 -12.29 -30.10
C LYS A 426 -19.25 -13.03 -30.88
N ASN A 427 -17.98 -12.82 -30.51
CA ASN A 427 -16.82 -13.44 -31.16
C ASN A 427 -16.07 -14.41 -30.23
N PHE A 428 -16.72 -14.90 -29.17
CA PHE A 428 -16.04 -15.62 -28.09
C PHE A 428 -15.29 -16.86 -28.57
N THR A 429 -15.87 -17.62 -29.51
CA THR A 429 -15.24 -18.82 -30.09
C THR A 429 -13.95 -18.50 -30.84
N LYS A 430 -13.85 -17.29 -31.41
CA LYS A 430 -12.67 -16.80 -32.15
C LYS A 430 -11.68 -16.02 -31.28
N SER A 431 -11.99 -15.79 -30.01
CA SER A 431 -11.12 -15.02 -29.12
C SER A 431 -9.76 -15.69 -28.92
N THR A 432 -8.72 -14.88 -28.85
CA THR A 432 -7.37 -15.31 -28.53
C THR A 432 -7.21 -15.53 -27.02
N ILE A 433 -6.21 -16.32 -26.63
CA ILE A 433 -5.84 -16.53 -25.22
C ILE A 433 -5.50 -15.20 -24.53
N PHE A 434 -4.85 -14.30 -25.26
CA PHE A 434 -4.57 -12.95 -24.81
C PHE A 434 -5.84 -12.15 -24.51
N GLU A 435 -6.84 -12.18 -25.38
CA GLU A 435 -8.13 -11.53 -25.11
C GLU A 435 -8.85 -12.18 -23.92
N LEU A 436 -8.85 -13.52 -23.82
CA LEU A 436 -9.41 -14.22 -22.66
C LEU A 436 -8.75 -13.74 -21.35
N TYR A 437 -7.43 -13.54 -21.35
CA TYR A 437 -6.70 -13.03 -20.20
C TYR A 437 -7.12 -11.59 -19.86
N MET A 438 -7.17 -10.70 -20.85
CA MET A 438 -7.54 -9.29 -20.70
C MET A 438 -8.96 -9.08 -20.14
N TYR A 439 -9.94 -9.83 -20.66
CA TYR A 439 -11.29 -9.80 -20.12
C TYR A 439 -11.35 -10.54 -18.78
N GLY A 440 -10.65 -11.66 -18.65
CA GLY A 440 -10.61 -12.47 -17.43
C GLY A 440 -10.14 -11.66 -16.22
N ILE A 441 -9.06 -10.89 -16.36
CA ILE A 441 -8.57 -10.01 -15.29
C ILE A 441 -9.58 -8.94 -14.92
N ALA A 442 -10.15 -8.24 -15.92
CA ALA A 442 -11.14 -7.18 -15.70
C ALA A 442 -12.38 -7.71 -14.97
N PHE A 443 -12.87 -8.91 -15.33
CA PHE A 443 -14.01 -9.54 -14.69
C PHE A 443 -13.70 -10.14 -13.33
N SER A 444 -12.55 -10.79 -13.17
CA SER A 444 -12.20 -11.49 -11.94
C SER A 444 -12.21 -10.56 -10.74
N GLY A 445 -11.67 -9.34 -10.82
CA GLY A 445 -11.71 -8.44 -9.67
C GLY A 445 -13.08 -7.79 -9.44
N ILE A 446 -13.92 -7.63 -10.47
CA ILE A 446 -15.33 -7.24 -10.28
C ILE A 446 -16.04 -8.33 -9.47
N VAL A 447 -15.92 -9.59 -9.90
CA VAL A 447 -16.55 -10.75 -9.26
C VAL A 447 -16.05 -10.93 -7.83
N LEU A 448 -14.72 -10.91 -7.62
CA LEU A 448 -14.12 -11.08 -6.30
C LEU A 448 -14.47 -9.94 -5.34
N MET A 449 -14.65 -8.71 -5.82
CA MET A 449 -15.11 -7.58 -5.00
C MET A 449 -16.52 -7.80 -4.43
N TYR A 450 -17.43 -8.43 -5.18
CA TYR A 450 -18.80 -8.65 -4.72
C TYR A 450 -18.98 -9.97 -3.94
N ILE A 451 -18.21 -11.01 -4.30
CA ILE A 451 -18.34 -12.32 -3.66
C ILE A 451 -17.59 -12.37 -2.32
N LEU A 452 -16.47 -11.68 -2.19
CA LEU A 452 -15.67 -11.72 -0.96
C LEU A 452 -16.02 -10.54 -0.06
N TYR A 453 -16.15 -10.84 1.22
CA TYR A 453 -16.18 -9.86 2.29
C TYR A 453 -14.91 -9.96 3.13
N HIS A 454 -14.43 -8.81 3.59
CA HIS A 454 -13.27 -8.72 4.46
C HIS A 454 -13.45 -7.51 5.37
N GLU A 455 -13.19 -7.68 6.66
CA GLU A 455 -13.24 -6.61 7.65
C GLU A 455 -12.28 -5.46 7.24
N GLY A 456 -12.78 -4.23 7.18
CA GLY A 456 -12.00 -3.09 6.68
C GLY A 456 -11.99 -2.93 5.15
N SER A 457 -12.93 -3.56 4.44
CA SER A 457 -13.21 -3.30 3.02
C SER A 457 -12.03 -3.62 2.07
N SER A 458 -11.16 -4.57 2.44
CA SER A 458 -10.01 -4.95 1.61
C SER A 458 -10.39 -5.68 0.31
N HIS A 459 -11.61 -6.19 0.20
CA HIS A 459 -12.13 -6.82 -1.02
C HIS A 459 -12.25 -5.82 -2.20
N PHE A 460 -12.39 -4.52 -1.93
CA PHE A 460 -12.34 -3.48 -2.98
C PHE A 460 -11.00 -3.44 -3.72
N TYR A 461 -9.91 -3.90 -3.09
CA TYR A 461 -8.61 -3.94 -3.74
C TYR A 461 -8.57 -4.90 -4.94
N PHE A 462 -9.43 -5.92 -5.03
CA PHE A 462 -9.52 -6.74 -6.25
C PHE A 462 -9.95 -5.91 -7.47
N MET A 463 -10.90 -4.98 -7.26
CA MET A 463 -11.35 -4.06 -8.30
C MET A 463 -10.22 -3.13 -8.74
N PHE A 464 -9.34 -2.70 -7.82
CA PHE A 464 -8.20 -1.83 -8.17
C PHE A 464 -7.23 -2.46 -9.16
N GLY A 465 -6.93 -3.76 -9.01
CA GLY A 465 -6.14 -4.49 -10.00
C GLY A 465 -6.87 -4.57 -11.35
N SER A 466 -8.19 -4.73 -11.33
CA SER A 466 -9.02 -4.82 -12.54
C SER A 466 -9.21 -3.48 -13.26
N LEU A 467 -9.20 -2.36 -12.53
CA LEU A 467 -9.37 -1.01 -13.08
C LEU A 467 -8.39 -0.73 -14.23
N LEU A 468 -7.14 -1.20 -14.11
CA LEU A 468 -6.13 -1.08 -15.17
C LEU A 468 -6.65 -1.64 -16.50
N PHE A 469 -7.19 -2.85 -16.47
CA PHE A 469 -7.64 -3.58 -17.65
C PHE A 469 -9.00 -3.13 -18.14
N ILE A 470 -9.90 -2.75 -17.23
CA ILE A 470 -11.14 -2.09 -17.57
C ILE A 470 -10.84 -0.83 -18.37
N ASN A 471 -9.94 0.03 -17.90
CA ASN A 471 -9.57 1.25 -18.63
C ASN A 471 -8.94 0.93 -20.01
N ILE A 472 -8.06 -0.06 -20.12
CA ILE A 472 -7.49 -0.48 -21.41
C ILE A 472 -8.60 -0.92 -22.38
N LEU A 473 -9.49 -1.82 -21.96
CA LEU A 473 -10.58 -2.35 -22.78
C LEU A 473 -11.56 -1.25 -23.18
N SER A 474 -11.94 -0.38 -22.24
CA SER A 474 -12.84 0.74 -22.51
C SER A 474 -12.24 1.71 -23.54
N ILE A 475 -10.95 2.02 -23.47
CA ILE A 475 -10.29 2.93 -24.43
C ILE A 475 -10.09 2.25 -25.80
N LEU A 476 -9.77 0.96 -25.83
CA LEU A 476 -9.72 0.21 -27.09
C LEU A 476 -11.10 0.16 -27.77
N CYS A 477 -12.16 -0.08 -26.99
CA CYS A 477 -13.54 -0.02 -27.48
C CYS A 477 -13.89 1.39 -27.96
N PHE A 478 -13.52 2.43 -27.19
CA PHE A 478 -13.72 3.82 -27.56
C PHE A 478 -13.03 4.16 -28.88
N LYS A 479 -11.77 3.77 -29.06
CA LYS A 479 -11.03 3.98 -30.31
C LYS A 479 -11.73 3.31 -31.48
N LYS A 480 -12.18 2.07 -31.32
CA LYS A 480 -12.95 1.35 -32.34
C LYS A 480 -14.27 2.05 -32.66
N LEU A 481 -14.98 2.59 -31.68
CA LEU A 481 -16.24 3.33 -31.92
C LEU A 481 -15.99 4.69 -32.59
N TYR A 482 -14.91 5.38 -32.21
CA TYR A 482 -14.50 6.66 -32.78
C TYR A 482 -14.20 6.56 -34.28
N GLU A 483 -13.57 5.48 -34.71
CA GLU A 483 -13.26 5.23 -36.13
C GLU A 483 -14.53 4.99 -36.97
N TYR A 484 -15.69 4.68 -36.36
CA TYR A 484 -16.93 4.31 -37.05
C TYR A 484 -18.10 5.34 -36.98
N LYS A 485 -18.03 6.44 -36.19
CA LYS A 485 -19.15 7.42 -36.03
C LYS A 485 -18.74 8.92 -35.99
N THR A 486 -19.71 9.83 -36.16
CA THR A 486 -19.53 11.29 -36.28
C THR A 486 -18.98 11.98 -35.00
N LYS A 487 -18.13 12.99 -35.22
CA LYS A 487 -17.37 13.78 -34.22
C LYS A 487 -18.21 14.49 -33.13
N GLY A 488 -19.54 14.58 -33.27
CA GLY A 488 -20.42 15.31 -32.33
C GLY A 488 -20.70 14.57 -31.02
N SER A 489 -20.97 13.26 -31.09
CA SER A 489 -21.12 12.40 -29.90
C SER A 489 -19.83 12.29 -29.06
N PHE A 490 -18.69 12.49 -29.72
CA PHE A 490 -17.34 12.50 -29.16
C PHE A 490 -17.06 13.73 -28.27
N LEU A 491 -17.50 14.93 -28.66
CA LEU A 491 -17.37 16.15 -27.85
C LEU A 491 -18.22 16.09 -26.57
N LEU A 492 -19.38 15.43 -26.63
CA LEU A 492 -20.27 15.29 -25.47
C LEU A 492 -19.69 14.31 -24.45
N VAL A 493 -19.14 13.18 -24.91
CA VAL A 493 -18.46 12.21 -24.04
C VAL A 493 -17.19 12.81 -23.41
N TYR A 494 -16.35 13.48 -24.21
CA TYR A 494 -15.12 14.10 -23.71
C TYR A 494 -15.42 15.32 -22.82
N GLY A 495 -16.48 16.07 -23.15
CA GLY A 495 -16.97 17.20 -22.35
C GLY A 495 -17.51 16.77 -21.00
N VAL A 496 -18.30 15.69 -20.94
CA VAL A 496 -18.76 15.11 -19.66
C VAL A 496 -17.60 14.53 -18.86
N PHE A 497 -16.65 13.83 -19.51
CA PHE A 497 -15.44 13.32 -18.86
C PHE A 497 -14.58 14.46 -18.27
N PHE A 498 -14.32 15.50 -19.06
CA PHE A 498 -13.54 16.66 -18.64
C PHE A 498 -14.26 17.47 -17.55
N LEU A 499 -15.58 17.62 -17.65
CA LEU A 499 -16.40 18.24 -16.61
C LEU A 499 -16.37 17.44 -15.31
N ALA A 500 -16.41 16.11 -15.37
CA ALA A 500 -16.28 15.25 -14.20
C ALA A 500 -14.89 15.42 -13.54
N VAL A 501 -13.82 15.42 -14.34
CA VAL A 501 -12.45 15.70 -13.86
C VAL A 501 -12.35 17.11 -13.24
N MET A 502 -12.95 18.13 -13.85
CA MET A 502 -12.91 19.51 -13.34
C MET A 502 -13.72 19.69 -12.04
N LEU A 503 -14.94 19.16 -11.98
CA LEU A 503 -15.78 19.20 -10.77
C LEU A 503 -15.11 18.45 -9.61
N PHE A 504 -14.35 17.41 -9.93
CA PHE A 504 -13.56 16.64 -8.99
C PHE A 504 -12.30 17.37 -8.51
N THR A 505 -11.49 17.95 -9.41
CA THR A 505 -10.36 18.82 -9.03
C THR A 505 -10.82 19.97 -8.15
N LYS A 506 -11.99 20.55 -8.43
CA LYS A 506 -12.61 21.57 -7.58
C LYS A 506 -12.92 21.02 -6.18
N GLN A 507 -13.49 19.82 -6.05
CA GLN A 507 -13.79 19.24 -4.74
C GLN A 507 -12.52 18.89 -3.96
N ILE A 508 -11.48 18.36 -4.61
CA ILE A 508 -10.17 18.15 -3.96
C ILE A 508 -9.61 19.46 -3.43
N VAL A 509 -9.62 20.51 -4.25
CA VAL A 509 -9.16 21.84 -3.82
C VAL A 509 -10.01 22.34 -2.65
N LEU A 510 -11.33 22.15 -2.68
CA LEU A 510 -12.22 22.51 -1.58
C LEU A 510 -12.02 21.67 -0.33
N ASP A 511 -11.78 20.36 -0.44
CA ASP A 511 -11.51 19.47 0.70
C ASP A 511 -10.12 19.75 1.29
N ILE A 512 -9.14 20.10 0.46
CA ILE A 512 -7.83 20.59 0.89
C ILE A 512 -8.01 21.92 1.64
N ILE A 513 -8.78 22.86 1.09
CA ILE A 513 -9.06 24.15 1.74
C ILE A 513 -9.91 24.00 3.01
N ASN A 514 -10.88 23.07 3.04
CA ASN A 514 -11.81 22.96 4.17
C ASN A 514 -11.27 22.07 5.30
N ASN A 515 -10.52 21.01 4.98
CA ASN A 515 -9.93 20.11 5.99
C ASN A 515 -8.51 20.50 6.37
N TYR A 516 -7.79 21.24 5.51
CA TYR A 516 -6.39 21.65 5.73
C TYR A 516 -6.14 23.14 5.54
N GLY A 517 -7.12 23.92 5.08
CA GLY A 517 -7.01 25.37 5.07
C GLY A 517 -6.96 25.89 6.50
N TYR A 518 -5.98 26.73 6.73
CA TYR A 518 -5.62 27.40 7.99
C TYR A 518 -6.77 28.04 8.78
N ALA A 519 -7.98 28.14 8.23
CA ALA A 519 -9.09 28.90 8.77
C ALA A 519 -9.82 28.26 9.97
N ASN A 520 -9.73 26.94 10.17
CA ASN A 520 -10.38 26.26 11.31
C ASN A 520 -9.42 25.44 12.17
N ILE A 521 -8.18 25.90 12.31
CA ILE A 521 -7.26 25.43 13.36
C ILE A 521 -7.69 26.04 14.70
N THR A 522 -8.86 25.68 15.20
CA THR A 522 -9.16 25.86 16.62
C THR A 522 -8.33 24.84 17.39
N TYR A 523 -7.58 25.34 18.36
CA TYR A 523 -6.67 24.57 19.20
C TYR A 523 -7.44 23.52 20.03
N ALA A 524 -7.71 22.34 19.46
CA ALA A 524 -8.18 21.20 20.22
C ALA A 524 -6.99 20.63 21.02
N ILE A 525 -6.66 21.28 22.13
CA ILE A 525 -5.58 20.94 23.07
C ILE A 525 -5.86 19.62 23.83
N GLU A 526 -7.02 18.98 23.58
CA GLU A 526 -7.52 17.86 24.38
C GLU A 526 -7.65 16.52 23.63
N ASP A 527 -7.34 16.45 22.33
CA ASP A 527 -7.59 15.24 21.56
C ASP A 527 -6.45 14.19 21.72
N ARG A 528 -6.80 13.02 22.27
CA ARG A 528 -5.90 12.02 22.90
C ARG A 528 -4.95 11.29 21.96
N GLY A 529 -5.09 11.39 20.66
CA GLY A 529 -4.15 10.80 19.70
C GLY A 529 -3.30 11.79 18.87
N VAL A 530 -3.14 13.04 19.32
CA VAL A 530 -2.03 13.89 18.84
C VAL A 530 -0.85 13.63 19.75
N ILE A 531 0.31 13.35 19.15
CA ILE A 531 1.58 13.29 19.89
C ILE A 531 2.06 14.71 20.17
N THR A 532 2.38 15.03 21.43
CA THR A 532 2.97 16.34 21.74
C THR A 532 4.48 16.35 21.51
N LEU A 533 5.08 17.53 21.41
CA LEU A 533 6.53 17.67 21.26
C LEU A 533 7.27 17.02 22.43
N GLU A 534 6.74 17.16 23.65
CA GLU A 534 7.27 16.54 24.86
C GLU A 534 7.22 15.01 24.80
N GLU A 535 6.19 14.42 24.18
CA GLU A 535 6.13 12.97 23.98
C GLU A 535 7.14 12.51 22.94
N LYS A 536 7.25 13.23 21.81
CA LYS A 536 8.27 12.97 20.79
C LYS A 536 9.68 12.98 21.40
N GLN A 537 9.99 13.99 22.20
CA GLN A 537 11.26 14.10 22.91
C GLN A 537 11.52 12.90 23.84
N ALA A 538 10.52 12.44 24.59
CA ALA A 538 10.66 11.29 25.47
C ALA A 538 10.91 9.99 24.69
N LEU A 539 10.26 9.83 23.54
CA LEU A 539 10.41 8.64 22.68
C LEU A 539 11.74 8.64 21.95
N GLU A 540 12.24 9.80 21.52
CA GLU A 540 13.60 9.97 21.00
C GLU A 540 14.64 9.67 22.08
N TRP A 541 14.40 10.11 23.32
CA TRP A 541 15.24 9.71 24.45
C TRP A 541 15.23 8.19 24.64
N LEU A 542 14.05 7.55 24.61
CA LEU A 542 13.94 6.10 24.74
C LEU A 542 14.71 5.39 23.62
N LYS A 543 14.58 5.85 22.37
CA LYS A 543 15.31 5.32 21.22
C LYS A 543 16.83 5.38 21.39
N ASN A 544 17.34 6.43 22.01
CA ASN A 544 18.78 6.65 22.17
C ASN A 544 19.36 5.98 23.43
N ASN A 545 18.52 5.59 24.40
CA ASN A 545 18.94 5.08 25.71
C ASN A 545 18.44 3.65 26.01
N SER A 546 18.00 2.91 24.99
CA SER A 546 17.57 1.52 25.10
C SER A 546 18.10 0.67 23.95
N GLU A 547 18.17 -0.64 24.15
CA GLU A 547 18.53 -1.59 23.10
C GLU A 547 17.33 -1.87 22.19
N LYS A 548 17.58 -2.25 20.94
CA LYS A 548 16.53 -2.51 19.93
C LYS A 548 15.51 -3.59 20.37
N LYS A 549 15.93 -4.54 21.21
CA LYS A 549 15.10 -5.64 21.73
C LYS A 549 14.38 -5.29 23.03
N ASP A 550 14.64 -4.12 23.62
CA ASP A 550 14.01 -3.72 24.86
C ASP A 550 12.50 -3.46 24.65
N ILE A 551 11.70 -3.90 25.62
CA ILE A 551 10.25 -3.76 25.63
C ILE A 551 9.87 -2.67 26.64
N PHE A 552 8.95 -1.79 26.25
CA PHE A 552 8.39 -0.79 27.16
C PHE A 552 6.89 -0.99 27.39
N ALA A 553 6.42 -0.69 28.60
CA ALA A 553 5.00 -0.57 28.91
C ALA A 553 4.57 0.89 28.89
N THR A 554 3.35 1.18 28.45
CA THR A 554 2.80 2.56 28.41
C THR A 554 1.36 2.59 28.91
N ASN A 555 1.00 3.62 29.68
CA ASN A 555 -0.40 3.89 30.05
C ASN A 555 -1.15 4.65 28.97
N ARG A 556 -0.46 5.04 27.90
CA ARG A 556 -1.07 5.64 26.72
C ARG A 556 -1.50 4.55 25.73
N HIS A 557 -2.49 3.78 26.14
CA HIS A 557 -3.20 2.77 25.33
C HIS A 557 -4.71 2.87 25.63
N TYR A 558 -5.59 2.64 24.64
CA TYR A 558 -7.02 2.99 24.78
C TYR A 558 -7.86 1.93 25.48
N LEU A 559 -8.49 2.30 26.60
CA LEU A 559 -9.61 1.60 27.24
C LEU A 559 -10.80 2.56 27.36
N ASN A 560 -12.02 2.05 27.19
CA ASN A 560 -13.22 2.83 27.52
C ASN A 560 -13.27 3.12 29.04
N LEU A 561 -14.13 4.06 29.44
CA LEU A 561 -14.44 4.44 30.83
C LEU A 561 -14.78 3.26 31.76
N ASN A 562 -15.10 2.08 31.20
CA ASN A 562 -15.40 0.86 31.95
C ASN A 562 -14.27 -0.20 31.94
N ASN A 563 -13.05 0.12 31.49
CA ASN A 563 -11.95 -0.84 31.31
C ASN A 563 -12.28 -2.02 30.36
N GLU A 564 -13.20 -1.81 29.43
CA GLU A 564 -13.54 -2.81 28.40
C GLU A 564 -12.96 -2.40 27.02
N PRO A 565 -12.41 -3.35 26.25
CA PRO A 565 -12.10 -3.13 24.84
C PRO A 565 -13.39 -2.88 24.08
N ILE A 566 -13.55 -1.72 23.43
CA ILE A 566 -14.68 -1.52 22.52
C ILE A 566 -14.32 -2.12 21.17
N LEU A 567 -15.02 -3.19 20.82
CA LEU A 567 -14.97 -3.76 19.47
C LEU A 567 -15.46 -2.73 18.46
N GLY A 568 -14.61 -2.37 17.50
CA GLY A 568 -14.94 -1.42 16.43
C GLY A 568 -14.65 0.06 16.74
N ASP A 569 -14.14 0.44 17.91
CA ASP A 569 -13.76 1.84 18.16
C ASP A 569 -12.42 2.17 17.47
N LYS A 570 -12.44 3.18 16.60
CA LYS A 570 -11.27 3.72 15.87
C LYS A 570 -10.16 4.21 16.81
N LYS A 571 -10.44 4.38 18.10
CA LYS A 571 -9.50 4.80 19.15
C LYS A 571 -8.43 3.77 19.52
N GLY A 572 -8.56 2.50 19.11
CA GLY A 572 -7.50 1.48 19.27
C GLY A 572 -6.28 1.66 18.35
N ARG A 573 -6.22 2.75 17.57
CA ARG A 573 -5.19 3.06 16.56
C ARG A 573 -4.17 4.09 17.05
N PHE A 574 -3.60 3.84 18.21
CA PHE A 574 -2.51 4.64 18.77
C PHE A 574 -1.20 3.85 18.54
N PHE A 575 -0.34 4.33 17.64
CA PHE A 575 0.86 3.62 17.17
C PHE A 575 2.10 4.55 17.12
N TYR A 576 2.09 5.59 17.93
CA TYR A 576 3.07 6.68 17.86
C TYR A 576 4.33 6.35 18.64
N TYR A 577 4.18 5.72 19.82
CA TYR A 577 5.28 5.46 20.73
C TYR A 577 6.26 4.51 20.09
N THR A 578 5.79 3.42 19.50
CA THR A 578 6.63 2.50 18.72
C THR A 578 7.22 3.16 17.47
N ALA A 579 6.46 4.00 16.75
CA ALA A 579 6.94 4.65 15.53
C ALA A 579 8.08 5.65 15.77
N PHE A 580 8.07 6.40 16.87
CA PHE A 580 9.15 7.34 17.20
C PHE A 580 10.28 6.70 18.00
N SER A 581 9.97 5.78 18.92
CA SER A 581 11.01 5.10 19.72
C SER A 581 11.74 3.99 18.97
N GLY A 582 11.07 3.35 18.00
CA GLY A 582 11.55 2.12 17.37
C GLY A 582 11.79 1.00 18.37
N ARG A 583 11.02 0.95 19.46
CA ARG A 583 11.06 -0.09 20.49
C ARG A 583 9.72 -0.81 20.56
N GLN A 584 9.75 -2.07 20.98
CA GLN A 584 8.53 -2.86 21.11
C GLN A 584 7.74 -2.40 22.33
N ALA A 585 6.46 -2.12 22.12
CA ALA A 585 5.51 -1.93 23.20
C ALA A 585 5.05 -3.28 23.75
N PHE A 586 4.84 -3.35 25.06
CA PHE A 586 4.10 -4.46 25.66
C PHE A 586 2.68 -4.48 25.11
N ILE A 587 2.02 -3.31 25.14
CA ILE A 587 0.81 -3.00 24.39
C ILE A 587 0.68 -1.48 24.23
N GLU A 588 0.43 -1.02 23.00
CA GLU A 588 0.14 0.39 22.69
C GLU A 588 -1.19 0.50 21.92
N GLY A 589 -1.21 0.01 20.68
CA GLY A 589 -2.39 -0.03 19.81
C GLY A 589 -2.71 -1.46 19.40
N TYR A 590 -3.99 -1.83 19.43
CA TYR A 590 -4.45 -3.21 19.22
C TYR A 590 -5.41 -3.36 18.04
N PHE A 591 -5.74 -2.27 17.32
CA PHE A 591 -6.78 -2.31 16.29
C PHE A 591 -6.51 -3.33 15.17
N TYR A 592 -5.24 -3.50 14.78
CA TYR A 592 -4.80 -4.40 13.70
C TYR A 592 -4.45 -5.81 14.17
N THR A 593 -4.69 -6.14 15.44
CA THR A 593 -4.45 -7.49 15.94
C THR A 593 -5.51 -8.47 15.41
N PRO A 594 -5.14 -9.75 15.18
CA PRO A 594 -6.10 -10.75 14.71
C PRO A 594 -7.28 -10.88 15.67
N ARG A 595 -8.49 -10.97 15.10
CA ARG A 595 -9.73 -11.14 15.83
C ARG A 595 -10.32 -12.52 15.57
N LYS A 596 -10.95 -13.09 16.59
CA LYS A 596 -11.72 -14.33 16.50
C LYS A 596 -13.19 -13.98 16.43
N LEU A 597 -13.95 -14.61 15.53
CA LEU A 597 -15.40 -14.48 15.53
C LEU A 597 -15.97 -15.31 16.70
N ASP A 598 -16.49 -14.63 17.71
CA ASP A 598 -17.23 -15.22 18.82
C ASP A 598 -18.72 -14.96 18.62
N ILE A 599 -19.53 -16.00 18.80
CA ILE A 599 -20.99 -15.87 18.76
C ILE A 599 -21.46 -15.76 20.20
N ILE A 600 -21.96 -14.59 20.58
CA ILE A 600 -22.54 -14.37 21.91
C ILE A 600 -24.05 -14.32 21.73
N GLU A 601 -24.74 -15.20 22.43
CA GLU A 601 -26.20 -15.20 22.52
C GLU A 601 -26.59 -14.37 23.75
N ARG A 602 -27.20 -13.20 23.50
CA ARG A 602 -27.79 -12.35 24.55
C ARG A 602 -29.25 -12.11 24.19
N ASP A 603 -30.13 -12.29 25.16
CA ASP A 603 -31.57 -12.03 25.04
C ASP A 603 -32.24 -12.76 23.86
N GLY A 604 -31.79 -13.97 23.53
CA GLY A 604 -32.32 -14.78 22.42
C GLY A 604 -31.85 -14.34 21.01
N GLU A 605 -31.03 -13.29 20.91
CA GLU A 605 -30.38 -12.89 19.67
C GLU A 605 -28.93 -13.40 19.63
N LYS A 606 -28.60 -14.22 18.62
CA LYS A 606 -27.20 -14.55 18.30
C LYS A 606 -26.56 -13.36 17.60
N LYS A 607 -25.68 -12.65 18.29
CA LYS A 607 -24.85 -11.60 17.71
C LYS A 607 -23.43 -12.10 17.56
N GLN A 608 -22.88 -11.93 16.36
CA GLN A 608 -21.47 -12.19 16.09
C GLN A 608 -20.65 -11.00 16.60
N TYR A 609 -19.66 -11.28 17.43
CA TYR A 609 -18.70 -10.32 17.95
C TYR A 609 -17.31 -10.80 17.58
N PHE A 610 -16.46 -9.90 17.08
CA PHE A 610 -15.05 -10.19 16.89
C PHE A 610 -14.31 -10.01 18.22
N SER A 611 -13.92 -11.05 18.95
CA SER A 611 -13.06 -10.91 20.13
C SER A 611 -11.59 -10.81 19.75
N PHE A 612 -10.79 -10.13 20.57
CA PHE A 612 -9.33 -10.16 20.40
C PHE A 612 -8.80 -11.56 20.75
N LYS A 613 -7.66 -11.96 20.18
CA LYS A 613 -6.89 -13.09 20.71
C LYS A 613 -6.72 -12.90 22.22
N GLU A 614 -6.94 -13.97 23.00
CA GLU A 614 -6.87 -13.93 24.47
C GLU A 614 -5.59 -13.25 24.96
N GLU A 615 -4.47 -13.48 24.28
CA GLU A 615 -3.18 -12.87 24.58
C GLU A 615 -3.21 -11.34 24.60
N VAL A 616 -3.90 -10.70 23.65
CA VAL A 616 -4.04 -9.23 23.60
C VAL A 616 -4.78 -8.73 24.84
N TYR A 617 -5.91 -9.35 25.16
CA TYR A 617 -6.71 -8.98 26.33
C TYR A 617 -5.96 -9.21 27.64
N HIS A 618 -5.23 -10.31 27.76
CA HIS A 618 -4.38 -10.59 28.92
C HIS A 618 -3.24 -9.57 29.04
N ASN A 619 -2.63 -9.17 27.93
CA ASN A 619 -1.59 -8.15 27.92
C ASN A 619 -2.14 -6.79 28.31
N MET A 620 -3.35 -6.40 27.86
CA MET A 620 -4.04 -5.18 28.31
C MET A 620 -4.21 -5.17 29.82
N LYS A 621 -4.86 -6.19 30.39
CA LYS A 621 -5.09 -6.28 31.85
C LYS A 621 -3.80 -6.23 32.66
N LYS A 622 -2.77 -6.95 32.20
CA LYS A 622 -1.45 -6.94 32.85
C LYS A 622 -0.83 -5.54 32.77
N ASN A 623 -0.90 -4.88 31.62
CA ASN A 623 -0.38 -3.54 31.43
C ASN A 623 -1.06 -2.54 32.38
N ASP A 624 -2.40 -2.57 32.47
CA ASP A 624 -3.15 -1.74 33.42
C ASP A 624 -2.75 -1.99 34.87
N SER A 625 -2.56 -3.26 35.24
CA SER A 625 -2.16 -3.59 36.61
C SER A 625 -0.79 -3.01 37.00
N ILE A 626 0.14 -2.87 36.04
CA ILE A 626 1.41 -2.16 36.24
C ILE A 626 1.12 -0.70 36.63
N PHE A 627 0.24 -0.02 35.89
CA PHE A 627 -0.08 1.38 36.14
C PHE A 627 -1.04 1.63 37.32
N ASN A 628 -1.69 0.58 37.82
CA ASN A 628 -2.46 0.61 39.06
C ASN A 628 -1.65 0.20 40.30
N ARG A 629 -0.30 0.17 40.19
CA ARG A 629 0.65 -0.15 41.27
C ARG A 629 0.52 -1.57 41.85
N LEU A 630 -0.08 -2.50 41.11
CA LEU A 630 -0.18 -3.90 41.54
C LEU A 630 0.99 -4.70 40.94
N ASN A 631 1.86 -5.24 41.79
CA ASN A 631 2.87 -6.24 41.40
C ASN A 631 3.81 -5.81 40.25
N ILE A 632 4.10 -4.50 40.13
CA ILE A 632 4.83 -3.88 39.00
C ILE A 632 6.08 -4.68 38.61
N GLU A 633 6.99 -4.90 39.57
CA GLU A 633 8.25 -5.59 39.33
C GLU A 633 8.05 -7.00 38.79
N SER A 634 7.19 -7.79 39.45
CA SER A 634 6.94 -9.18 39.05
C SER A 634 6.36 -9.27 37.63
N ILE A 635 5.50 -8.33 37.24
CA ILE A 635 4.91 -8.29 35.90
C ILE A 635 5.96 -7.86 34.90
N MET A 636 6.75 -6.84 35.21
CA MET A 636 7.82 -6.38 34.33
C MET A 636 8.87 -7.47 34.10
N LEU A 637 9.37 -8.12 35.15
CA LEU A 637 10.31 -9.25 35.07
C LEU A 637 9.73 -10.41 34.27
N LYS A 638 8.51 -10.88 34.61
CA LYS A 638 7.87 -12.01 33.93
C LYS A 638 7.63 -11.77 32.44
N ASN A 639 7.45 -10.50 32.05
CA ASN A 639 7.18 -10.12 30.68
C ASN A 639 8.37 -9.41 30.01
N ASN A 640 9.58 -9.47 30.56
CA ASN A 640 10.78 -8.83 30.00
C ASN A 640 10.57 -7.34 29.65
N ILE A 641 9.78 -6.62 30.43
CA ILE A 641 9.53 -5.19 30.25
C ILE A 641 10.64 -4.45 31.00
N LYS A 642 11.43 -3.66 30.27
CA LYS A 642 12.60 -2.95 30.84
C LYS A 642 12.28 -1.49 31.16
N PHE A 643 11.35 -0.89 30.43
CA PHE A 643 10.97 0.50 30.59
C PHE A 643 9.48 0.68 30.85
N LEU A 644 9.14 1.66 31.68
CA LEU A 644 7.79 2.13 31.92
C LEU A 644 7.68 3.58 31.43
N VAL A 645 6.87 3.82 30.42
CA VAL A 645 6.62 5.15 29.87
C VAL A 645 5.27 5.64 30.40
N ASN A 646 5.32 6.54 31.40
CA ASN A 646 4.14 7.10 32.03
C ASN A 646 3.76 8.44 31.41
N ASN A 647 2.58 8.53 30.82
CA ASN A 647 1.95 9.80 30.49
C ASN A 647 1.23 10.37 31.72
N LYS A 648 1.76 11.48 32.25
CA LYS A 648 1.29 12.16 33.46
C LYS A 648 -0.17 12.62 33.38
N LYS A 649 -0.70 12.89 32.18
CA LYS A 649 -2.12 13.24 32.00
C LYS A 649 -3.04 12.03 32.15
N SER A 650 -2.57 10.85 31.75
CA SER A 650 -3.37 9.62 31.81
C SER A 650 -3.35 9.00 33.21
N ASN A 651 -2.26 9.17 33.96
CA ASN A 651 -2.18 8.75 35.36
C ASN A 651 -1.24 9.68 36.16
N PRO A 652 -1.77 10.78 36.76
CA PRO A 652 -0.97 11.75 37.50
C PRO A 652 -0.43 11.19 38.82
N ASN A 653 -1.09 10.17 39.36
CA ASN A 653 -0.74 9.55 40.64
C ASN A 653 0.47 8.61 40.53
N LEU A 654 0.98 8.30 39.34
CA LEU A 654 2.20 7.50 39.16
C LEU A 654 3.51 8.23 39.45
N ASN A 655 3.46 9.56 39.69
CA ASN A 655 4.67 10.38 39.81
C ASN A 655 5.47 10.15 41.11
N SER A 656 4.90 9.46 42.12
CA SER A 656 5.58 9.13 43.39
C SER A 656 6.10 7.69 43.48
N ILE A 657 6.17 6.94 42.37
CA ILE A 657 6.60 5.53 42.39
C ILE A 657 8.04 5.32 42.89
N GLU A 658 8.95 6.29 42.69
CA GLU A 658 10.34 6.15 43.18
C GLU A 658 10.42 6.02 44.71
N GLU A 659 9.49 6.62 45.44
CA GLU A 659 9.47 6.55 46.91
C GLU A 659 8.95 5.19 47.41
N ASP A 660 8.14 4.50 46.59
CA ASP A 660 7.46 3.24 46.96
C ASP A 660 8.07 1.98 46.33
N ASN A 661 8.94 2.07 45.32
CA ASN A 661 9.50 0.92 44.59
C ASN A 661 11.02 0.98 44.42
N VAL A 662 11.73 0.22 45.26
CA VAL A 662 13.21 0.15 45.30
C VAL A 662 13.83 -0.31 43.97
N HIS A 663 13.07 -1.03 43.13
CA HIS A 663 13.53 -1.68 41.90
C HIS A 663 13.34 -0.87 40.62
N LEU A 664 12.73 0.32 40.69
CA LEU A 664 12.60 1.23 39.56
C LEU A 664 13.49 2.46 39.76
N SER A 665 14.08 2.94 38.66
CA SER A 665 14.79 4.22 38.63
C SER A 665 14.16 5.12 37.57
N LYS A 666 13.82 6.37 37.92
CA LYS A 666 13.44 7.37 36.93
C LYS A 666 14.66 7.78 36.13
N VAL A 667 14.55 7.65 34.82
CA VAL A 667 15.67 7.87 33.87
C VAL A 667 15.40 9.03 32.92
N PHE A 668 14.15 9.47 32.81
CA PHE A 668 13.77 10.65 32.04
C PHE A 668 12.49 11.28 32.63
N GLU A 669 12.41 12.61 32.59
CA GLU A 669 11.22 13.34 33.00
C GLU A 669 11.09 14.64 32.21
N ASN A 670 9.87 14.93 31.74
CA ASN A 670 9.48 16.24 31.26
C ASN A 670 8.06 16.58 31.74
N LYS A 671 7.45 17.62 31.16
CA LYS A 671 6.12 18.11 31.56
C LYS A 671 5.01 17.06 31.44
N ILE A 672 5.10 16.14 30.48
CA ILE A 672 4.00 15.21 30.13
C ILE A 672 4.40 13.75 30.34
N ILE A 673 5.67 13.39 30.21
CA ILE A 673 6.17 12.02 30.27
C ILE A 673 7.18 11.84 31.40
N THR A 674 7.09 10.72 32.10
CA THR A 674 8.15 10.16 32.94
C THR A 674 8.52 8.77 32.42
N ILE A 675 9.81 8.46 32.32
CA ILE A 675 10.29 7.11 31.98
C ILE A 675 11.01 6.52 33.18
N TYR A 676 10.57 5.33 33.59
CA TYR A 676 11.26 4.51 34.58
C TYR A 676 11.94 3.33 33.90
N LYS A 677 13.08 2.92 34.45
CA LYS A 677 13.83 1.73 34.05
C LYS A 677 13.83 0.74 35.21
N LEU A 678 13.61 -0.53 34.90
CA LEU A 678 13.81 -1.63 35.84
C LEU A 678 15.31 -1.79 36.11
N LYS A 679 15.70 -1.78 37.39
CA LYS A 679 17.10 -1.87 37.83
C LYS A 679 17.75 -3.20 37.48
#